data_AF-A0A376TMX5-F1
#
_entry.id   AF-A0A376TMX5-F1
#
_cell.length_a   1.000
_cell.length_b   1.000
_cell.length_c   1.000
_cell.angle_alpha   90.00
_cell.angle_beta   90.00
_cell.angle_gamma   90.00
#
_symmetry.space_group_name_H-M   'P 1'
#
loop_
_entity.id
_entity.type
_entity.pdbx_description
1 polymer ?
#
loop_
_entity_poly.entity_id
_entity_poly.type
_entity_poly.pdbx_seq_one_letter_code
_entity_poly.pdbx_strand_id
1 'polypeptide(L)'
;MLLSNFPKEPSENLQGFYEAHREHLSRDKKLSGKWERYVYCSPKTYHDFLIGLLDTLDNLRRRVSDDELVEKKLSISIPNSREKSFWRGKNPSVVRYFAFRYKGLQALFADKVTFDFGKLMEFYFPKIDDELAKVTSGSKEARSIKFEVVLDPNGVKIKLVFYWEMPVDAIATAMPDDLLSIANQEEEYALLSTADIARQSVNAKGSIQRIALNDVNTIRDVTNSNNGKLVAPNKDSSDRGKAVLCELRDLTSLLGIDATKNITERFHAFRAKYTEAIRDWVSTEGLGISSEAFVKQAVEYDRLLGALLDLANNDLAREKIWVEIIRVGVANVSAGSPAAIITPWHPLRLAEINIKAIQVSKLIIDVLDAAEDDIFRADILFSQARFELQENYYPEICIGFALTQSVLLSAVGSSYDYTLAESPLKRNRQDGDDSLDTEPSFAAKAFSSVGEQYLKLLPHERSNFSVILYNTESKALPSALASELSSKVEQENQLQCDLLLTHTDPKRIRRIYEQQNATVNEESGSVMSSEASRNFLSRLRVGFLDTAKILDDSNNGRIADLVALQDVVARNAQLVWKRAPGERYPELITHIPARWSRRRPINPTDTATSVYLVCPVQPQPCQSYLNLIHGFLQGDNALPGNVVPAREINLRNGDISSIFTQTHKIGEWVVNFDELVDRRLLSNNGVRVIRHIRDKQIDRNIVVSTTSKSKLLRVLIKERLDRLDSAIVTDEPLVIDKFIDQANILSGQVVMRAARYGQYANELLGIVLSMEEIRKSIGNLELPIGWFFLDDYASWFGQREEQIADIMAIAPRIVNGEPVLKVAISEAKFVSSSVYKTQAKKSAKQLEDTVARIGRAIDPNRKRIDRDIWLNRIGDFMIEGIEPFDSKLMNGWTYISGQMKSDRIIFRYN
;
A
#
# COMPACT_ATOMS: atom_id res chain seq x y z
N MET A 1 -34.06 -24.10 -30.30
CA MET A 1 -32.72 -23.51 -30.12
C MET A 1 -32.62 -22.49 -28.97
N LEU A 2 -33.71 -22.10 -28.29
CA LEU A 2 -33.72 -21.14 -27.17
C LEU A 2 -33.52 -21.78 -25.77
N LEU A 3 -32.94 -22.98 -25.69
CA LEU A 3 -32.67 -23.72 -24.45
C LEU A 3 -31.19 -24.11 -24.30
N SER A 4 -30.29 -23.37 -24.94
CA SER A 4 -28.85 -23.49 -24.66
C SER A 4 -28.47 -22.49 -23.57
N ASN A 5 -27.70 -22.92 -22.58
CA ASN A 5 -27.00 -22.00 -21.67
C ASN A 5 -26.18 -21.04 -22.54
N PHE A 6 -26.33 -19.73 -22.32
CA PHE A 6 -25.46 -18.74 -22.97
C PHE A 6 -24.00 -19.16 -22.74
N PRO A 7 -23.16 -19.22 -23.79
CA PRO A 7 -21.75 -19.52 -23.62
C PRO A 7 -21.12 -18.51 -22.65
N LYS A 8 -20.14 -18.93 -21.83
CA LYS A 8 -19.52 -18.03 -20.84
C LYS A 8 -18.89 -16.79 -21.49
N GLU A 9 -18.48 -16.91 -22.74
CA GLU A 9 -17.98 -15.80 -23.57
C GLU A 9 -18.94 -15.55 -24.74
N PRO A 10 -19.23 -14.28 -25.07
CA PRO A 10 -20.11 -13.91 -26.17
C PRO A 10 -19.44 -14.19 -27.52
N SER A 11 -20.07 -15.01 -28.37
CA SER A 11 -19.61 -15.23 -29.75
C SER A 11 -19.70 -13.96 -30.60
N GLU A 12 -18.89 -13.86 -31.66
CA GLU A 12 -18.91 -12.72 -32.59
C GLU A 12 -20.32 -12.39 -33.11
N ASN A 13 -21.12 -13.42 -33.44
CA ASN A 13 -22.51 -13.25 -33.86
C ASN A 13 -23.40 -12.59 -32.80
N LEU A 14 -23.16 -12.88 -31.51
CA LEU A 14 -23.91 -12.28 -30.40
C LEU A 14 -23.43 -10.86 -30.10
N GLN A 15 -22.14 -10.58 -30.25
CA GLN A 15 -21.59 -9.22 -30.14
C GLN A 15 -22.14 -8.33 -31.27
N GLY A 16 -22.05 -8.79 -32.52
CA GLY A 16 -22.59 -8.09 -33.68
C GLY A 16 -24.11 -7.87 -33.60
N PHE A 17 -24.86 -8.84 -33.08
CA PHE A 17 -26.29 -8.67 -32.81
C PHE A 17 -26.55 -7.55 -31.78
N TYR A 18 -25.83 -7.55 -30.66
CA TYR A 18 -25.98 -6.52 -29.63
C TYR A 18 -25.64 -5.13 -30.18
N GLU A 19 -24.54 -5.00 -30.94
CA GLU A 19 -24.13 -3.72 -31.52
C GLU A 19 -25.15 -3.19 -32.54
N ALA A 20 -25.64 -4.04 -33.44
CA ALA A 20 -26.63 -3.66 -34.45
C ALA A 20 -28.00 -3.27 -33.85
N HIS A 21 -28.36 -3.82 -32.68
CA HIS A 21 -29.66 -3.59 -32.04
C HIS A 21 -29.55 -2.75 -30.76
N ARG A 22 -28.39 -2.15 -30.49
CA ARG A 22 -28.08 -1.47 -29.23
C ARG A 22 -29.05 -0.36 -28.90
N GLU A 23 -29.42 0.46 -29.88
CA GLU A 23 -30.39 1.54 -29.69
C GLU A 23 -31.78 1.00 -29.31
N HIS A 24 -32.21 -0.09 -29.93
CA HIS A 24 -33.48 -0.74 -29.62
C HIS A 24 -33.46 -1.37 -28.22
N LEU A 25 -32.36 -2.03 -27.85
CA LEU A 25 -32.15 -2.63 -26.52
C LEU A 25 -32.06 -1.57 -25.42
N SER A 26 -31.57 -0.37 -25.73
CA SER A 26 -31.45 0.74 -24.77
C SER A 26 -32.80 1.23 -24.22
N ARG A 27 -33.92 0.91 -24.89
CA ARG A 27 -35.29 1.21 -24.44
C ARG A 27 -35.68 0.45 -23.16
N ASP A 28 -35.08 -0.73 -22.91
CA ASP A 28 -35.19 -1.44 -21.64
C ASP A 28 -33.83 -1.44 -20.93
N LYS A 29 -33.70 -0.56 -19.92
CA LYS A 29 -32.46 -0.41 -19.13
C LYS A 29 -32.00 -1.72 -18.48
N LYS A 30 -32.92 -2.58 -18.02
CA LYS A 30 -32.55 -3.83 -17.34
C LYS A 30 -32.01 -4.85 -18.34
N LEU A 31 -32.64 -4.94 -19.50
CA LEU A 31 -32.21 -5.83 -20.58
C LEU A 31 -30.86 -5.35 -21.16
N SER A 32 -30.72 -4.07 -21.46
CA SER A 32 -29.47 -3.47 -21.93
C SER A 32 -28.32 -3.71 -20.95
N GLY A 33 -28.53 -3.47 -19.65
CA GLY A 33 -27.52 -3.71 -18.62
C GLY A 33 -27.16 -5.20 -18.40
N LYS A 34 -28.03 -6.15 -18.77
CA LYS A 34 -27.69 -7.59 -18.78
C LYS A 34 -26.85 -7.95 -20.01
N TRP A 35 -27.23 -7.43 -21.18
CA TRP A 35 -26.47 -7.62 -22.40
C TRP A 35 -25.07 -7.00 -22.32
N GLU A 36 -24.94 -5.78 -21.77
CA GLU A 36 -23.63 -5.15 -21.58
C GLU A 36 -22.72 -5.96 -20.64
N ARG A 37 -23.27 -6.49 -19.54
CA ARG A 37 -22.51 -7.37 -18.63
C ARG A 37 -22.08 -8.67 -19.30
N TYR A 38 -22.86 -9.19 -20.22
CA TYR A 38 -22.55 -10.40 -20.94
C TYR A 38 -21.50 -10.15 -22.06
N VAL A 39 -21.74 -9.15 -22.90
CA VAL A 39 -20.90 -8.79 -24.05
C VAL A 39 -19.54 -8.23 -23.64
N TYR A 40 -19.52 -7.36 -22.62
CA TYR A 40 -18.30 -6.69 -22.16
C TYR A 40 -17.75 -7.29 -20.86
N CYS A 41 -18.13 -8.53 -20.51
CA CYS A 41 -17.64 -9.28 -19.36
C CYS A 41 -17.71 -8.53 -18.01
N SER A 42 -18.87 -7.95 -17.72
CA SER A 42 -19.16 -7.17 -16.51
C SER A 42 -18.24 -5.96 -16.35
N PRO A 43 -18.52 -4.86 -17.08
CA PRO A 43 -17.79 -3.61 -16.97
C PRO A 43 -17.53 -3.21 -15.53
N LYS A 44 -16.26 -2.93 -15.21
CA LYS A 44 -15.85 -2.52 -13.87
C LYS A 44 -16.01 -1.01 -13.68
N THR A 45 -16.19 -0.61 -12.43
CA THR A 45 -16.24 0.79 -12.02
C THR A 45 -14.94 1.17 -11.33
N TYR A 46 -14.39 2.32 -11.70
CA TYR A 46 -13.13 2.87 -11.19
C TYR A 46 -13.33 4.30 -10.68
N HIS A 47 -12.48 4.73 -9.75
CA HIS A 47 -12.45 6.10 -9.26
C HIS A 47 -11.30 6.92 -9.88
N ASP A 48 -10.35 6.23 -10.50
CA ASP A 48 -9.25 6.80 -11.29
C ASP A 48 -9.39 6.34 -12.74
N PHE A 49 -9.38 7.30 -13.68
CA PHE A 49 -9.54 7.03 -15.11
C PHE A 49 -8.34 6.29 -15.70
N LEU A 50 -7.13 6.62 -15.26
CA LEU A 50 -5.88 6.01 -15.76
C LEU A 50 -5.79 4.54 -15.35
N ILE A 51 -6.21 4.22 -14.12
CA ILE A 51 -6.33 2.82 -13.66
C ILE A 51 -7.37 2.07 -14.49
N GLY A 52 -8.55 2.67 -14.71
CA GLY A 52 -9.61 2.05 -15.51
C GLY A 52 -9.16 1.76 -16.95
N LEU A 53 -8.37 2.67 -17.54
CA LEU A 53 -7.81 2.50 -18.87
C LEU A 53 -6.77 1.37 -18.94
N LEU A 54 -5.85 1.31 -17.97
CA LEU A 54 -4.82 0.25 -17.89
C LEU A 54 -5.44 -1.14 -17.73
N ASP A 55 -6.37 -1.31 -16.78
CA ASP A 55 -7.06 -2.59 -16.57
C ASP A 55 -7.86 -3.01 -17.81
N THR A 56 -8.47 -2.04 -18.51
CA THR A 56 -9.22 -2.33 -19.74
C THR A 56 -8.29 -2.78 -20.87
N LEU A 57 -7.11 -2.15 -20.99
CA LEU A 57 -6.09 -2.52 -21.98
C LEU A 57 -5.56 -3.94 -21.77
N ASP A 58 -5.26 -4.35 -20.52
CA ASP A 58 -4.84 -5.73 -20.20
C ASP A 58 -5.88 -6.74 -20.72
N ASN A 59 -7.16 -6.47 -20.44
CA ASN A 59 -8.24 -7.35 -20.89
C ASN A 59 -8.44 -7.34 -22.42
N LEU A 60 -8.15 -6.24 -23.10
CA LEU A 60 -8.19 -6.17 -24.57
C LEU A 60 -7.04 -7.00 -25.19
N ARG A 61 -5.81 -6.84 -24.69
CA ARG A 61 -4.63 -7.57 -25.20
C ARG A 61 -4.74 -9.09 -25.02
N ARG A 62 -5.45 -9.56 -23.98
CA ARG A 62 -5.69 -11.01 -23.76
C ARG A 62 -6.68 -11.64 -24.75
N ARG A 63 -7.43 -10.85 -25.50
CA ARG A 63 -8.53 -11.31 -26.37
C ARG A 63 -8.16 -11.47 -27.83
N VAL A 64 -6.98 -11.03 -28.22
CA VAL A 64 -6.58 -10.93 -29.62
C VAL A 64 -5.10 -11.19 -29.78
N SER A 65 -4.77 -11.94 -30.82
CA SER A 65 -3.39 -12.17 -31.20
C SER A 65 -2.82 -10.98 -31.97
N ASP A 66 -1.51 -10.75 -31.88
CA ASP A 66 -0.81 -9.70 -32.63
C ASP A 66 -0.97 -9.89 -34.14
N ASP A 67 -1.07 -11.14 -34.61
CA ASP A 67 -1.22 -11.48 -36.03
C ASP A 67 -2.57 -11.04 -36.61
N GLU A 68 -3.59 -10.84 -35.76
CA GLU A 68 -4.92 -10.37 -36.16
C GLU A 68 -5.01 -8.84 -36.24
N LEU A 69 -4.09 -8.10 -35.61
CA LEU A 69 -4.16 -6.64 -35.50
C LEU A 69 -3.62 -5.95 -36.76
N VAL A 70 -4.42 -5.05 -37.34
CA VAL A 70 -3.96 -4.17 -38.43
C VAL A 70 -3.08 -3.06 -37.87
N GLU A 71 -3.48 -2.46 -36.75
CA GLU A 71 -2.70 -1.49 -36.02
C GLU A 71 -2.81 -1.65 -34.50
N LYS A 72 -1.70 -1.42 -33.80
CA LYS A 72 -1.67 -1.43 -32.32
C LYS A 72 -2.02 -0.05 -31.77
N LYS A 73 -3.26 0.40 -32.03
CA LYS A 73 -3.79 1.70 -31.60
C LYS A 73 -5.06 1.56 -30.77
N LEU A 74 -5.31 2.52 -29.89
CA LEU A 74 -6.52 2.61 -29.08
C LEU A 74 -7.37 3.82 -29.46
N SER A 75 -8.69 3.64 -29.44
CA SER A 75 -9.66 4.72 -29.48
C SER A 75 -10.51 4.68 -28.23
N ILE A 76 -10.58 5.80 -27.50
CA ILE A 76 -11.34 5.94 -26.26
C ILE A 76 -12.41 6.99 -26.47
N SER A 77 -13.67 6.65 -26.22
CA SER A 77 -14.78 7.58 -26.41
C SER A 77 -15.78 7.57 -25.27
N ILE A 78 -16.46 8.71 -25.09
CA ILE A 78 -17.67 8.80 -24.25
C ILE A 78 -18.88 8.71 -25.19
N PRO A 79 -19.71 7.67 -25.11
CA PRO A 79 -20.88 7.53 -25.98
C PRO A 79 -21.85 8.69 -25.82
N ASN A 80 -22.40 9.18 -26.94
CA ASN A 80 -23.38 10.27 -27.01
C ASN A 80 -22.89 11.62 -26.42
N SER A 81 -21.58 11.77 -26.18
CA SER A 81 -20.96 12.96 -25.60
C SER A 81 -21.05 14.23 -26.47
N ARG A 82 -21.49 14.10 -27.72
CA ARG A 82 -21.77 15.22 -28.62
C ARG A 82 -23.17 15.82 -28.40
N GLU A 83 -24.08 15.06 -27.81
CA GLU A 83 -25.46 15.49 -27.59
C GLU A 83 -25.64 16.19 -26.24
N LYS A 84 -26.26 17.36 -26.21
CA LYS A 84 -26.54 18.08 -24.95
C LYS A 84 -27.52 17.30 -24.05
N SER A 85 -28.41 16.48 -24.63
CA SER A 85 -29.34 15.59 -23.93
C SER A 85 -28.63 14.60 -23.01
N PHE A 86 -27.49 14.04 -23.43
CA PHE A 86 -26.67 13.14 -22.61
C PHE A 86 -26.17 13.84 -21.34
N TRP A 87 -25.65 15.05 -21.48
CA TRP A 87 -25.09 15.83 -20.37
C TRP A 87 -26.14 16.33 -19.38
N ARG A 88 -27.40 16.54 -19.80
CA ARG A 88 -28.52 16.85 -18.88
C ARG A 88 -28.78 15.75 -17.84
N GLY A 89 -28.34 14.51 -18.10
CA GLY A 89 -28.43 13.41 -17.16
C GLY A 89 -27.26 13.30 -16.18
N LYS A 90 -26.25 14.18 -16.25
CA LYS A 90 -25.01 14.10 -15.47
C LYS A 90 -24.90 15.20 -14.43
N ASN A 91 -24.29 14.87 -13.30
CA ASN A 91 -24.03 15.83 -12.24
C ASN A 91 -22.92 16.81 -12.69
N PRO A 92 -23.17 18.13 -12.67
CA PRO A 92 -22.27 19.10 -13.26
C PRO A 92 -20.95 19.24 -12.51
N SER A 93 -20.96 19.16 -11.17
CA SER A 93 -19.74 19.23 -10.37
C SER A 93 -18.81 18.04 -10.63
N VAL A 94 -19.39 16.85 -10.79
CA VAL A 94 -18.64 15.62 -11.06
C VAL A 94 -17.98 15.64 -12.44
N VAL A 95 -18.73 16.04 -13.48
CA VAL A 95 -18.22 16.11 -14.85
C VAL A 95 -17.19 17.24 -15.00
N ARG A 96 -17.42 18.38 -14.34
CA ARG A 96 -16.47 19.50 -14.32
C ARG A 96 -15.14 19.12 -13.69
N TYR A 97 -15.16 18.37 -12.58
CA TYR A 97 -13.92 17.82 -12.01
C TYR A 97 -13.16 16.99 -13.06
N PHE A 98 -13.86 16.06 -13.74
CA PHE A 98 -13.22 15.22 -14.77
C PHE A 98 -12.58 16.05 -15.88
N ALA A 99 -13.29 17.09 -16.35
CA ALA A 99 -12.81 17.99 -17.39
C ALA A 99 -11.53 18.75 -16.98
N PHE A 100 -11.46 19.25 -15.74
CA PHE A 100 -10.25 19.92 -15.22
C PHE A 100 -9.11 18.92 -14.97
N ARG A 101 -9.39 17.79 -14.32
CA ARG A 101 -8.36 16.86 -13.84
C ARG A 101 -7.58 16.19 -14.96
N TYR A 102 -8.24 15.84 -16.06
CA TYR A 102 -7.64 15.09 -17.18
C TYR A 102 -7.42 15.96 -18.43
N LYS A 103 -7.54 17.29 -18.31
CA LYS A 103 -7.25 18.21 -19.42
C LYS A 103 -5.81 18.06 -19.89
N GLY A 104 -5.61 17.94 -21.20
CA GLY A 104 -4.28 17.82 -21.80
C GLY A 104 -3.73 16.39 -21.83
N LEU A 105 -4.45 15.42 -21.25
CA LEU A 105 -4.01 14.02 -21.23
C LEU A 105 -3.69 13.47 -22.64
N GLN A 106 -4.49 13.84 -23.64
CA GLN A 106 -4.32 13.43 -25.04
C GLN A 106 -2.92 13.73 -25.61
N ALA A 107 -2.27 14.82 -25.17
CA ALA A 107 -0.97 15.21 -25.69
C ALA A 107 0.16 14.25 -25.27
N LEU A 108 -0.05 13.44 -24.21
CA LEU A 108 0.94 12.50 -23.70
C LEU A 108 1.00 11.20 -24.52
N PHE A 109 -0.11 10.78 -25.14
CA PHE A 109 -0.26 9.45 -25.75
C PHE A 109 0.17 9.36 -27.23
N ALA A 110 0.78 10.43 -27.77
CA ALA A 110 1.19 10.52 -29.17
C ALA A 110 0.05 10.12 -30.14
N ASP A 111 0.37 9.49 -31.28
CA ASP A 111 -0.61 9.03 -32.27
C ASP A 111 -1.16 7.61 -31.99
N LYS A 112 -0.79 7.02 -30.85
CA LYS A 112 -1.16 5.65 -30.46
C LYS A 112 -2.54 5.56 -29.82
N VAL A 113 -3.01 6.64 -29.17
CA VAL A 113 -4.31 6.68 -28.50
C VAL A 113 -5.08 7.92 -28.93
N THR A 114 -6.30 7.71 -29.43
CA THR A 114 -7.23 8.79 -29.78
C THR A 114 -8.30 8.93 -28.71
N PHE A 115 -8.58 10.16 -28.28
CA PHE A 115 -9.63 10.46 -27.30
C PHE A 115 -10.77 11.26 -27.97
N ASP A 116 -11.99 10.72 -27.99
CA ASP A 116 -13.21 11.44 -28.39
C ASP A 116 -14.16 11.60 -27.20
N PHE A 117 -13.99 12.72 -26.47
CA PHE A 117 -14.87 13.10 -25.36
C PHE A 117 -15.99 14.06 -25.79
N GLY A 118 -16.21 14.20 -27.11
CA GLY A 118 -17.26 15.04 -27.68
C GLY A 118 -17.20 16.48 -27.17
N LYS A 119 -18.31 16.97 -26.61
CA LYS A 119 -18.47 18.35 -26.15
C LYS A 119 -18.16 18.56 -24.66
N LEU A 120 -17.46 17.62 -24.02
CA LEU A 120 -17.09 17.71 -22.60
C LEU A 120 -16.43 19.06 -22.27
N MET A 121 -15.41 19.45 -23.04
CA MET A 121 -14.67 20.70 -22.80
C MET A 121 -15.53 21.93 -23.10
N GLU A 122 -16.36 21.91 -24.14
CA GLU A 122 -17.27 23.01 -24.51
C GLU A 122 -18.29 23.31 -23.40
N PHE A 123 -18.83 22.27 -22.75
CA PHE A 123 -19.93 22.41 -21.79
C PHE A 123 -19.51 22.55 -20.33
N TYR A 124 -18.30 22.13 -19.97
CA TYR A 124 -17.87 22.08 -18.56
C TYR A 124 -16.54 22.79 -18.27
N PHE A 125 -15.82 23.31 -19.28
CA PHE A 125 -14.53 23.96 -19.07
C PHE A 125 -14.42 25.35 -19.75
N PRO A 126 -13.89 26.38 -19.07
CA PRO A 126 -13.64 26.45 -17.63
C PRO A 126 -14.94 26.66 -16.81
N LYS A 127 -16.01 27.10 -17.49
CA LYS A 127 -17.34 27.35 -16.93
C LYS A 127 -18.34 26.30 -17.42
N ILE A 128 -19.37 26.07 -16.61
CA ILE A 128 -20.45 25.14 -16.92
C ILE A 128 -21.50 25.88 -17.77
N ASP A 129 -22.06 25.22 -18.77
CA ASP A 129 -23.25 25.71 -19.49
C ASP A 129 -24.43 25.93 -18.52
N ASP A 130 -25.10 27.09 -18.65
CA ASP A 130 -26.15 27.55 -17.72
C ASP A 130 -27.35 26.59 -17.62
N GLU A 131 -27.67 25.84 -18.67
CA GLU A 131 -28.74 24.83 -18.60
C GLU A 131 -28.31 23.59 -17.82
N LEU A 132 -27.04 23.19 -17.97
CA LEU A 132 -26.49 21.99 -17.33
C LEU A 132 -26.16 22.23 -15.86
N ALA A 133 -25.83 23.47 -15.48
CA ALA A 133 -25.56 23.87 -14.11
C ALA A 133 -26.75 23.65 -13.15
N LYS A 134 -27.98 23.55 -13.68
CA LYS A 134 -29.21 23.36 -12.88
C LYS A 134 -29.45 21.92 -12.43
N VAL A 135 -28.66 20.96 -12.93
CA VAL A 135 -28.82 19.54 -12.61
C VAL A 135 -28.24 19.23 -11.22
N THR A 136 -29.03 18.63 -10.34
CA THR A 136 -28.63 18.31 -8.94
C THR A 136 -28.68 16.82 -8.61
N SER A 137 -28.91 15.95 -9.59
CA SER A 137 -29.03 14.50 -9.34
C SER A 137 -27.75 13.91 -8.75
N GLY A 138 -27.90 13.18 -7.65
CA GLY A 138 -26.84 12.38 -7.01
C GLY A 138 -26.90 10.88 -7.33
N SER A 139 -27.72 10.48 -8.31
CA SER A 139 -27.88 9.07 -8.68
C SER A 139 -26.56 8.48 -9.22
N LYS A 140 -26.40 7.15 -9.11
CA LYS A 140 -25.23 6.43 -9.64
C LYS A 140 -25.01 6.71 -11.14
N GLU A 141 -26.09 6.78 -11.92
CA GLU A 141 -26.04 7.12 -13.35
C GLU A 141 -25.57 8.56 -13.59
N ALA A 142 -25.98 9.51 -12.75
CA ALA A 142 -25.61 10.93 -12.88
C ALA A 142 -24.15 11.20 -12.50
N ARG A 143 -23.61 10.44 -11.56
CA ARG A 143 -22.24 10.61 -11.04
C ARG A 143 -21.19 9.69 -11.69
N SER A 144 -21.57 8.96 -12.73
CA SER A 144 -20.68 8.06 -13.48
C SER A 144 -20.53 8.48 -14.95
N ILE A 145 -19.36 8.21 -15.54
CA ILE A 145 -19.08 8.38 -16.97
C ILE A 145 -18.71 7.03 -17.54
N LYS A 146 -19.35 6.66 -18.66
CA LYS A 146 -19.08 5.42 -19.39
C LYS A 146 -18.01 5.68 -20.44
N PHE A 147 -17.00 4.84 -20.49
CA PHE A 147 -15.96 4.86 -21.52
C PHE A 147 -16.03 3.61 -22.38
N GLU A 148 -15.92 3.80 -23.69
CA GLU A 148 -15.70 2.72 -24.65
C GLU A 148 -14.25 2.77 -25.10
N VAL A 149 -13.57 1.63 -24.98
CA VAL A 149 -12.17 1.47 -25.39
C VAL A 149 -12.13 0.45 -26.51
N VAL A 150 -11.63 0.87 -27.67
CA VAL A 150 -11.50 0.05 -28.86
C VAL A 150 -10.03 -0.13 -29.20
N LEU A 151 -9.57 -1.38 -29.29
CA LEU A 151 -8.27 -1.76 -29.82
C LEU A 151 -8.39 -2.06 -31.32
N ASP A 152 -7.41 -1.57 -32.09
CA ASP A 152 -7.37 -1.70 -33.55
C ASP A 152 -8.62 -1.09 -34.24
N PRO A 153 -8.82 0.24 -34.11
CA PRO A 153 -10.04 0.89 -34.58
C PRO A 153 -10.23 0.84 -36.09
N ASN A 154 -9.17 0.57 -36.87
CA ASN A 154 -9.25 0.40 -38.33
C ASN A 154 -9.21 -1.06 -38.80
N GLY A 155 -8.95 -2.02 -37.90
CA GLY A 155 -8.97 -3.46 -38.19
C GLY A 155 -10.08 -4.20 -37.43
N VAL A 156 -9.70 -5.08 -36.49
CA VAL A 156 -10.61 -6.03 -35.81
C VAL A 156 -11.60 -5.33 -34.87
N LYS A 157 -11.26 -4.13 -34.37
CA LYS A 157 -12.16 -3.29 -33.54
C LYS A 157 -12.65 -3.95 -32.27
N ILE A 158 -11.75 -4.54 -31.50
CA ILE A 158 -12.13 -5.21 -30.25
C ILE A 158 -12.45 -4.18 -29.19
N LYS A 159 -13.62 -4.34 -28.58
CA LYS A 159 -14.21 -3.31 -27.73
C LYS A 159 -14.48 -3.80 -26.31
N LEU A 160 -14.09 -2.98 -25.34
CA LEU A 160 -14.45 -3.11 -23.94
C LEU A 160 -14.99 -1.80 -23.36
N VAL A 161 -15.61 -1.91 -22.18
CA VAL A 161 -16.26 -0.81 -21.50
C VAL A 161 -15.85 -0.79 -20.04
N PHE A 162 -15.62 0.41 -19.50
CA PHE A 162 -15.55 0.64 -18.07
C PHE A 162 -16.30 1.89 -17.66
N TYR A 163 -16.57 2.02 -16.37
CA TYR A 163 -17.20 3.21 -15.78
C TYR A 163 -16.20 3.93 -14.88
N TRP A 164 -16.15 5.25 -14.97
CA TRP A 164 -15.56 6.11 -13.96
C TRP A 164 -16.68 6.67 -13.07
N GLU A 165 -16.49 6.73 -11.75
CA GLU A 165 -17.49 7.21 -10.81
C GLU A 165 -16.84 8.06 -9.70
N MET A 166 -17.52 9.15 -9.31
CA MET A 166 -17.15 9.98 -8.18
C MET A 166 -18.37 10.34 -7.30
N PRO A 167 -18.24 10.28 -5.96
CA PRO A 167 -19.27 10.81 -5.05
C PRO A 167 -19.51 12.30 -5.26
N VAL A 168 -20.77 12.76 -5.16
CA VAL A 168 -21.11 14.18 -5.32
C VAL A 168 -20.59 15.01 -4.13
N ASP A 169 -20.51 14.40 -2.95
CA ASP A 169 -20.02 15.05 -1.73
C ASP A 169 -18.49 14.95 -1.58
N ALA A 170 -17.76 14.51 -2.60
CA ALA A 170 -16.30 14.48 -2.53
C ALA A 170 -15.72 15.91 -2.53
N ILE A 171 -14.68 16.16 -1.72
CA ILE A 171 -14.00 17.46 -1.63
C ILE A 171 -13.48 17.94 -2.98
N ALA A 172 -13.13 17.01 -3.87
CA ALA A 172 -12.62 17.29 -5.19
C ALA A 172 -13.63 17.98 -6.12
N THR A 173 -14.92 17.97 -5.81
CA THR A 173 -15.92 18.75 -6.56
C THR A 173 -15.67 20.26 -6.45
N ALA A 174 -14.99 20.73 -5.41
CA ALA A 174 -14.57 22.13 -5.24
C ALA A 174 -13.29 22.50 -6.01
N MET A 175 -12.50 21.50 -6.43
CA MET A 175 -11.20 21.71 -7.10
C MET A 175 -11.25 22.70 -8.27
N PRO A 176 -12.23 22.63 -9.21
CA PRO A 176 -12.26 23.57 -10.33
C PRO A 176 -12.38 25.04 -9.91
N ASP A 177 -13.19 25.32 -8.89
CA ASP A 177 -13.39 26.68 -8.38
C ASP A 177 -12.16 27.18 -7.62
N ASP A 178 -11.55 26.31 -6.80
CA ASP A 178 -10.31 26.63 -6.08
C ASP A 178 -9.17 26.91 -7.07
N LEU A 179 -8.99 26.09 -8.10
CA LEU A 179 -7.97 26.28 -9.13
C LEU A 179 -8.14 27.59 -9.91
N LEU A 180 -9.38 27.93 -10.29
CA LEU A 180 -9.66 29.21 -10.95
C LEU A 180 -9.35 30.41 -10.04
N SER A 181 -9.63 30.28 -8.74
CA SER A 181 -9.30 31.31 -7.75
C SER A 181 -7.79 31.45 -7.56
N ILE A 182 -7.05 30.34 -7.53
CA ILE A 182 -5.58 30.33 -7.40
C ILE A 182 -4.91 30.93 -8.63
N ALA A 183 -5.43 30.63 -9.82
CA ALA A 183 -4.84 31.10 -11.08
C ALA A 183 -4.76 32.62 -11.18
N ASN A 184 -5.66 33.32 -10.48
CA ASN A 184 -5.62 34.76 -10.25
C ASN A 184 -5.27 35.53 -11.54
N GLN A 185 -6.09 35.31 -12.57
CA GLN A 185 -5.75 35.66 -13.95
C GLN A 185 -5.57 37.17 -14.19
N GLU A 186 -6.17 38.01 -13.34
CA GLU A 186 -6.09 39.47 -13.44
C GLU A 186 -4.79 40.04 -12.86
N GLU A 187 -4.06 39.25 -12.07
CA GLU A 187 -2.84 39.65 -11.37
C GLU A 187 -1.58 39.07 -12.03
N GLU A 188 -0.40 39.56 -11.66
CA GLU A 188 0.87 39.08 -12.23
C GLU A 188 1.11 37.58 -11.92
N TYR A 189 0.82 37.16 -10.68
CA TYR A 189 1.12 35.84 -10.17
C TYR A 189 -0.12 35.10 -9.65
N ALA A 190 -0.07 33.76 -9.73
CA ALA A 190 -0.98 32.89 -9.02
C ALA A 190 -0.83 33.05 -7.49
N LEU A 191 -1.90 32.73 -6.76
CA LEU A 191 -1.91 32.75 -5.30
C LEU A 191 -1.09 31.58 -4.76
N LEU A 192 -0.27 31.82 -3.74
CA LEU A 192 0.34 30.74 -2.95
C LEU A 192 -0.60 30.42 -1.79
N SER A 193 -1.60 29.58 -2.03
CA SER A 193 -2.71 29.39 -1.10
C SER A 193 -2.47 28.36 0.00
N THR A 194 -3.02 28.63 1.18
CA THR A 194 -3.17 27.72 2.31
C THR A 194 -4.57 27.92 2.90
N ALA A 195 -5.02 26.98 3.72
CA ALA A 195 -6.31 27.06 4.38
C ALA A 195 -6.21 26.70 5.85
N ASP A 196 -7.08 27.29 6.64
CA ASP A 196 -7.38 26.87 8.00
C ASP A 196 -8.89 26.54 8.04
N ILE A 197 -9.20 25.26 8.21
CA ILE A 197 -10.56 24.70 8.21
C ILE A 197 -10.85 24.05 9.57
N ALA A 198 -12.09 23.62 9.79
CA ALA A 198 -12.49 22.97 11.04
C ALA A 198 -13.27 21.67 10.78
N ARG A 199 -13.27 20.77 11.75
CA ARG A 199 -14.16 19.58 11.71
C ARG A 199 -15.62 19.98 11.97
N GLN A 200 -16.55 19.28 11.34
CA GLN A 200 -17.96 19.41 11.65
C GLN A 200 -18.29 18.67 12.96
N SER A 201 -19.13 19.28 13.81
CA SER A 201 -19.64 18.67 15.04
C SER A 201 -20.90 17.83 14.76
N VAL A 202 -20.96 16.60 15.27
CA VAL A 202 -22.03 15.65 14.90
C VAL A 202 -23.34 15.89 15.67
N ASN A 203 -23.33 16.44 16.90
CA ASN A 203 -24.54 16.62 17.73
C ASN A 203 -24.38 17.61 18.90
N ALA A 204 -25.50 17.95 19.58
CA ALA A 204 -25.54 18.79 20.80
C ALA A 204 -24.70 18.28 21.99
N LYS A 205 -24.25 17.02 21.95
CA LYS A 205 -23.30 16.42 22.91
C LYS A 205 -21.81 16.61 22.53
N GLY A 206 -21.51 17.26 21.41
CA GLY A 206 -20.15 17.72 21.07
C GLY A 206 -19.17 16.69 20.52
N SER A 207 -19.60 15.49 20.11
CA SER A 207 -18.68 14.52 19.46
C SER A 207 -18.27 15.03 18.06
N ILE A 208 -16.97 15.08 17.82
CA ILE A 208 -16.36 15.61 16.59
C ILE A 208 -16.41 14.55 15.49
N GLN A 209 -16.79 14.93 14.26
CA GLN A 209 -16.84 14.01 13.12
C GLN A 209 -15.43 13.69 12.59
N ARG A 210 -15.18 12.45 12.17
CA ARG A 210 -13.96 12.09 11.44
C ARG A 210 -13.97 12.72 10.06
N ILE A 211 -12.81 13.19 9.60
CA ILE A 211 -12.65 13.77 8.27
C ILE A 211 -12.73 12.65 7.23
N ALA A 212 -13.61 12.80 6.24
CA ALA A 212 -13.68 11.92 5.09
C ALA A 212 -13.56 12.75 3.79
N LEU A 213 -12.54 12.51 2.98
CA LEU A 213 -12.32 13.25 1.74
C LEU A 213 -13.45 13.07 0.71
N ASN A 214 -14.22 11.98 0.84
CA ASN A 214 -15.38 11.67 -0.01
C ASN A 214 -16.70 12.25 0.53
N ASP A 215 -16.67 12.97 1.65
CA ASP A 215 -17.83 13.60 2.26
C ASP A 215 -17.46 14.95 2.89
N VAL A 216 -17.72 16.03 2.15
CA VAL A 216 -17.51 17.42 2.57
C VAL A 216 -18.32 17.82 3.80
N ASN A 217 -19.37 17.07 4.16
CA ASN A 217 -20.16 17.35 5.36
C ASN A 217 -19.37 17.09 6.66
N THR A 218 -18.23 16.41 6.57
CA THR A 218 -17.32 16.18 7.70
C THR A 218 -16.46 17.39 8.08
N ILE A 219 -16.42 18.42 7.23
CA ILE A 219 -15.56 19.60 7.40
C ILE A 219 -16.36 20.91 7.24
N ARG A 220 -15.87 21.97 7.88
CA ARG A 220 -16.22 23.36 7.59
C ARG A 220 -15.10 24.02 6.82
N ASP A 221 -15.43 24.45 5.62
CA ASP A 221 -14.51 24.98 4.64
C ASP A 221 -14.12 26.45 4.91
N VAL A 222 -13.27 27.06 4.07
CA VAL A 222 -12.78 28.43 4.32
C VAL A 222 -13.87 29.50 4.24
N THR A 223 -15.03 29.16 3.67
CA THR A 223 -16.23 30.01 3.64
C THR A 223 -17.18 29.75 4.81
N ASN A 224 -16.76 28.91 5.76
CA ASN A 224 -17.56 28.42 6.89
C ASN A 224 -18.85 27.69 6.41
N SER A 225 -18.74 27.02 5.26
CA SER A 225 -19.79 26.19 4.66
C SER A 225 -19.31 24.75 4.51
N ASN A 226 -20.13 23.87 3.93
CA ASN A 226 -19.79 22.47 3.69
C ASN A 226 -19.59 22.19 2.19
N ASN A 227 -19.10 23.17 1.42
CA ASN A 227 -18.90 23.03 -0.03
C ASN A 227 -17.50 22.50 -0.38
N GLY A 228 -16.61 22.34 0.60
CA GLY A 228 -15.25 21.82 0.42
C GLY A 228 -14.24 22.82 -0.15
N LYS A 229 -14.59 24.11 -0.26
CA LYS A 229 -13.68 25.15 -0.79
C LYS A 229 -12.50 25.38 0.14
N LEU A 230 -11.29 25.34 -0.40
CA LEU A 230 -10.06 25.60 0.37
C LEU A 230 -9.40 26.93 -0.01
N VAL A 231 -9.92 27.67 -1.00
CA VAL A 231 -9.35 28.95 -1.42
C VAL A 231 -10.39 30.06 -1.33
N ALA A 232 -10.05 31.14 -0.62
CA ALA A 232 -10.85 32.35 -0.52
C ALA A 232 -9.98 33.56 -0.87
N PRO A 233 -9.96 34.02 -2.14
CA PRO A 233 -9.00 35.03 -2.62
C PRO A 233 -9.14 36.39 -1.91
N ASN A 234 -10.34 36.72 -1.43
CA ASN A 234 -10.63 37.98 -0.75
C ASN A 234 -10.29 37.98 0.76
N LYS A 235 -9.69 36.91 1.28
CA LYS A 235 -9.19 36.89 2.66
C LYS A 235 -7.69 37.18 2.66
N ASP A 236 -7.25 38.13 3.48
CA ASP A 236 -5.84 38.54 3.62
C ASP A 236 -4.90 37.36 3.96
N SER A 237 -5.41 36.28 4.54
CA SER A 237 -4.66 35.08 4.91
C SER A 237 -4.40 34.09 3.75
N SER A 238 -4.90 34.37 2.55
CA SER A 238 -4.94 33.41 1.45
C SER A 238 -3.73 33.44 0.51
N ASP A 239 -3.04 34.57 0.28
CA ASP A 239 -1.81 34.61 -0.53
C ASP A 239 -0.56 34.73 0.34
N ARG A 240 0.17 33.62 0.46
CA ARG A 240 1.43 33.57 1.22
C ARG A 240 2.57 34.29 0.51
N GLY A 241 2.46 34.57 -0.79
CA GLY A 241 3.54 35.18 -1.53
C GLY A 241 3.85 36.62 -1.12
N LYS A 242 2.83 37.39 -0.73
CA LYS A 242 3.02 38.75 -0.18
C LYS A 242 3.66 38.70 1.22
N ALA A 243 3.22 37.77 2.07
CA ALA A 243 3.77 37.59 3.41
C ALA A 243 5.26 37.25 3.37
N VAL A 244 5.66 36.31 2.52
CA VAL A 244 7.07 35.91 2.34
C VAL A 244 7.95 37.10 1.98
N LEU A 245 7.53 37.92 1.00
CA LEU A 245 8.31 39.09 0.56
C LEU A 245 8.42 40.17 1.64
N CYS A 246 7.33 40.41 2.40
CA CYS A 246 7.36 41.33 3.55
C CYS A 246 8.34 40.84 4.62
N GLU A 247 8.23 39.58 5.04
CA GLU A 247 9.09 39.01 6.09
C GLU A 247 10.56 38.93 5.66
N LEU A 248 10.84 38.63 4.39
CA LEU A 248 12.21 38.68 3.84
C LEU A 248 12.82 40.08 3.91
N ARG A 249 12.04 41.11 3.55
CA ARG A 249 12.48 42.50 3.63
C ARG A 249 12.75 42.89 5.09
N ASP A 250 11.84 42.55 5.99
CA ASP A 250 11.93 42.93 7.40
C ASP A 250 13.11 42.22 8.10
N LEU A 251 13.50 41.03 7.64
CA LEU A 251 14.66 40.27 8.13
C LEU A 251 15.98 40.57 7.40
N THR A 252 16.02 41.53 6.47
CA THR A 252 17.24 41.84 5.68
C THR A 252 18.44 42.20 6.54
N SER A 253 18.24 42.94 7.64
CA SER A 253 19.33 43.32 8.53
C SER A 253 19.96 42.14 9.27
N LEU A 254 19.19 41.06 9.49
CA LEU A 254 19.63 39.84 10.14
C LEU A 254 20.29 38.86 9.14
N LEU A 255 19.67 38.68 7.98
CA LEU A 255 20.13 37.72 6.96
C LEU A 255 21.30 38.25 6.13
N GLY A 256 21.40 39.57 5.99
CA GLY A 256 22.34 40.23 5.09
C GLY A 256 21.74 40.46 3.70
N ILE A 257 22.18 41.55 3.05
CA ILE A 257 21.61 42.03 1.78
C ILE A 257 21.75 40.98 0.67
N ASP A 258 22.92 40.34 0.55
CA ASP A 258 23.18 39.35 -0.50
C ASP A 258 22.34 38.08 -0.33
N ALA A 259 22.18 37.61 0.91
CA ALA A 259 21.36 36.46 1.24
C ALA A 259 19.89 36.73 0.95
N THR A 260 19.35 37.85 1.42
CA THR A 260 17.97 38.26 1.14
C THR A 260 17.73 38.38 -0.36
N LYS A 261 18.64 39.04 -1.10
CA LYS A 261 18.53 39.17 -2.56
C LYS A 261 18.47 37.81 -3.26
N ASN A 262 19.35 36.89 -2.90
CA ASN A 262 19.38 35.53 -3.47
C ASN A 262 18.07 34.79 -3.19
N ILE A 263 17.59 34.78 -1.94
CA ILE A 263 16.32 34.13 -1.58
C ILE A 263 15.15 34.75 -2.35
N THR A 264 15.09 36.08 -2.47
CA THR A 264 14.07 36.79 -3.23
C THR A 264 14.10 36.41 -4.72
N GLU A 265 15.27 36.34 -5.35
CA GLU A 265 15.41 35.90 -6.75
C GLU A 265 14.92 34.45 -6.95
N ARG A 266 15.28 33.53 -6.05
CA ARG A 266 14.79 32.14 -6.08
C ARG A 266 13.28 32.05 -5.86
N PHE A 267 12.74 32.86 -4.95
CA PHE A 267 11.31 32.93 -4.70
C PHE A 267 10.53 33.41 -5.92
N HIS A 268 11.01 34.44 -6.62
CA HIS A 268 10.39 34.91 -7.86
C HIS A 268 10.45 33.86 -8.98
N ALA A 269 11.59 33.16 -9.14
CA ALA A 269 11.72 32.09 -10.12
C ALA A 269 10.71 30.94 -9.86
N PHE A 270 10.59 30.51 -8.60
CA PHE A 270 9.58 29.54 -8.18
C PHE A 270 8.16 30.05 -8.46
N ARG A 271 7.83 31.27 -8.02
CA ARG A 271 6.48 31.84 -8.18
C ARG A 271 6.07 31.96 -9.65
N ALA A 272 7.00 32.34 -10.53
CA ALA A 272 6.76 32.42 -11.97
C ALA A 272 6.42 31.04 -12.56
N LYS A 273 7.23 30.01 -12.27
CA LYS A 273 6.97 28.64 -12.76
C LYS A 273 5.74 27.99 -12.15
N TYR A 274 5.46 28.25 -10.88
CA TYR A 274 4.22 27.81 -10.23
C TYR A 274 2.99 28.44 -10.91
N THR A 275 3.07 29.74 -11.21
CA THR A 275 2.01 30.47 -11.93
C THR A 275 1.78 29.90 -13.32
N GLU A 276 2.85 29.61 -14.07
CA GLU A 276 2.78 28.94 -15.37
C GLU A 276 2.05 27.59 -15.26
N ALA A 277 2.42 26.75 -14.30
CA ALA A 277 1.78 25.44 -14.09
C ALA A 277 0.27 25.54 -13.80
N ILE A 278 -0.13 26.44 -12.88
CA ILE A 278 -1.55 26.63 -12.56
C ILE A 278 -2.33 27.19 -13.76
N ARG A 279 -1.78 28.17 -14.47
CA ARG A 279 -2.45 28.79 -15.62
C ARG A 279 -2.54 27.84 -16.81
N ASP A 280 -1.53 27.00 -17.05
CA ASP A 280 -1.59 25.93 -18.04
C ASP A 280 -2.70 24.91 -17.73
N TRP A 281 -2.95 24.67 -16.44
CA TRP A 281 -4.02 23.79 -15.99
C TRP A 281 -5.40 24.37 -16.32
N VAL A 282 -5.66 25.62 -15.97
CA VAL A 282 -7.02 26.21 -16.03
C VAL A 282 -7.34 26.99 -17.31
N SER A 283 -6.35 27.37 -18.11
CA SER A 283 -6.56 28.13 -19.36
C SER A 283 -7.05 27.21 -20.49
N THR A 284 -7.91 27.71 -21.38
CA THR A 284 -8.36 26.99 -22.58
C THR A 284 -7.21 26.65 -23.54
N GLU A 285 -6.22 27.53 -23.63
CA GLU A 285 -5.03 27.35 -24.49
C GLU A 285 -3.89 26.60 -23.79
N GLY A 286 -3.98 26.45 -22.46
CA GLY A 286 -2.96 25.79 -21.67
C GLY A 286 -2.84 24.30 -21.97
N LEU A 287 -1.64 23.73 -21.79
CA LEU A 287 -1.37 22.31 -22.07
C LEU A 287 -1.98 21.35 -21.02
N GLY A 288 -2.63 21.86 -19.97
CA GLY A 288 -3.21 21.03 -18.92
C GLY A 288 -2.16 20.23 -18.16
N ILE A 289 -2.50 19.01 -17.74
CA ILE A 289 -1.60 18.13 -17.01
C ILE A 289 -0.42 17.60 -17.85
N SER A 290 -0.39 17.87 -19.16
CA SER A 290 0.76 17.55 -20.02
C SER A 290 1.87 18.61 -19.98
N SER A 291 1.64 19.76 -19.36
CA SER A 291 2.63 20.82 -19.25
C SER A 291 3.85 20.40 -18.42
N GLU A 292 5.04 20.61 -18.96
CA GLU A 292 6.31 20.44 -18.23
C GLU A 292 6.45 21.43 -17.06
N ALA A 293 5.65 22.51 -17.03
CA ALA A 293 5.67 23.49 -15.95
C ALA A 293 5.37 22.85 -14.59
N PHE A 294 4.56 21.78 -14.55
CA PHE A 294 4.22 21.03 -13.33
C PHE A 294 5.47 20.46 -12.64
N VAL A 295 6.45 19.99 -13.41
CA VAL A 295 7.73 19.46 -12.91
C VAL A 295 8.76 20.57 -12.76
N LYS A 296 8.85 21.51 -13.71
CA LYS A 296 9.82 22.62 -13.67
C LYS A 296 9.64 23.49 -12.44
N GLN A 297 8.40 23.75 -12.01
CA GLN A 297 8.16 24.52 -10.78
C GLN A 297 8.68 23.80 -9.53
N ALA A 298 8.68 22.46 -9.49
CA ALA A 298 9.23 21.71 -8.36
C ALA A 298 10.76 21.82 -8.30
N VAL A 299 11.44 21.97 -9.44
CA VAL A 299 12.89 22.23 -9.50
C VAL A 299 13.22 23.64 -8.99
N GLU A 300 12.41 24.64 -9.32
CA GLU A 300 12.61 25.99 -8.76
C GLU A 300 12.22 26.04 -7.27
N TYR A 301 11.21 25.26 -6.86
CA TYR A 301 10.86 25.07 -5.45
C TYR A 301 12.05 24.50 -4.67
N ASP A 302 12.69 23.44 -5.16
CA ASP A 302 13.91 22.87 -4.57
C ASP A 302 15.01 23.91 -4.35
N ARG A 303 15.29 24.74 -5.37
CA ARG A 303 16.30 25.81 -5.26
C ARG A 303 15.95 26.85 -4.20
N LEU A 304 14.67 27.18 -4.05
CA LEU A 304 14.19 28.04 -2.98
C LEU A 304 14.39 27.38 -1.61
N LEU A 305 14.01 26.11 -1.45
CA LEU A 305 14.17 25.38 -0.20
C LEU A 305 15.65 25.26 0.21
N GLY A 306 16.53 24.96 -0.75
CA GLY A 306 17.99 24.94 -0.53
C GLY A 306 18.52 26.30 -0.09
N ALA A 307 18.11 27.39 -0.74
CA ALA A 307 18.49 28.74 -0.34
C ALA A 307 18.02 29.09 1.08
N LEU A 308 16.83 28.65 1.49
CA LEU A 308 16.34 28.84 2.86
C LEU A 308 17.17 28.07 3.90
N LEU A 309 17.50 26.81 3.60
CA LEU A 309 18.33 25.95 4.46
C LEU A 309 19.76 26.50 4.64
N ASP A 310 20.33 27.07 3.57
CA ASP A 310 21.72 27.54 3.59
C ASP A 310 21.87 28.97 4.11
N LEU A 311 20.93 29.86 3.75
CA LEU A 311 21.06 31.32 3.94
C LEU A 311 20.11 31.88 5.01
N ALA A 312 19.07 31.14 5.42
CA ALA A 312 18.05 31.63 6.34
C ALA A 312 17.69 30.60 7.42
N ASN A 313 18.70 29.94 8.01
CA ASN A 313 18.53 28.90 9.01
C ASN A 313 18.75 29.41 10.44
N ASN A 314 17.88 30.33 10.88
CA ASN A 314 17.80 30.80 12.26
C ASN A 314 16.35 30.76 12.74
N ASP A 315 16.12 30.80 14.06
CA ASP A 315 14.78 30.67 14.65
C ASP A 315 13.75 31.64 14.05
N LEU A 316 14.14 32.90 13.87
CA LEU A 316 13.22 33.94 13.41
C LEU A 316 12.85 33.73 11.93
N ALA A 317 13.80 33.32 11.10
CA ALA A 317 13.54 32.97 9.70
C ALA A 317 12.69 31.70 9.58
N ARG A 318 12.87 30.71 10.47
CA ARG A 318 12.01 29.52 10.55
C ARG A 318 10.57 29.91 10.88
N GLU A 319 10.36 30.71 11.93
CA GLU A 319 9.03 31.15 12.37
C GLU A 319 8.31 32.06 11.37
N LYS A 320 9.03 32.91 10.62
CA LYS A 320 8.40 33.95 9.78
C LYS A 320 8.41 33.64 8.28
N ILE A 321 9.48 33.03 7.76
CA ILE A 321 9.63 32.78 6.32
C ILE A 321 9.31 31.32 5.98
N TRP A 322 9.93 30.37 6.68
CA TRP A 322 9.79 28.95 6.32
C TRP A 322 8.35 28.46 6.50
N VAL A 323 7.68 28.92 7.56
CA VAL A 323 6.27 28.58 7.83
C VAL A 323 5.35 28.94 6.65
N GLU A 324 5.60 30.08 6.01
CA GLU A 324 4.77 30.57 4.90
C GLU A 324 4.96 29.72 3.63
N ILE A 325 6.19 29.22 3.41
CA ILE A 325 6.55 28.36 2.27
C ILE A 325 6.09 26.91 2.47
N ILE A 326 6.22 26.35 3.67
CA ILE A 326 5.82 24.96 3.97
C ILE A 326 4.29 24.79 3.93
N ARG A 327 3.54 25.86 4.22
CA ARG A 327 2.07 25.84 4.25
C ARG A 327 1.42 25.92 2.87
N VAL A 328 2.16 26.23 1.80
CA VAL A 328 1.61 26.34 0.45
C VAL A 328 1.00 25.00 0.03
N GLY A 329 -0.30 24.99 -0.30
CA GLY A 329 -1.04 23.78 -0.66
C GLY A 329 -1.34 22.84 0.52
N VAL A 330 -1.25 23.33 1.76
CA VAL A 330 -1.63 22.58 2.97
C VAL A 330 -2.79 23.28 3.66
N ALA A 331 -3.89 22.56 3.88
CA ALA A 331 -5.05 23.03 4.62
C ALA A 331 -5.05 22.43 6.03
N ASN A 332 -4.80 23.25 7.06
CA ASN A 332 -4.83 22.78 8.45
C ASN A 332 -6.26 22.54 8.92
N VAL A 333 -6.46 21.45 9.67
CA VAL A 333 -7.75 21.13 10.26
C VAL A 333 -7.71 21.35 11.77
N SER A 334 -8.45 22.37 12.20
CA SER A 334 -8.67 22.72 13.60
C SER A 334 -9.80 21.90 14.24
N ALA A 335 -9.91 21.98 15.57
CA ALA A 335 -10.84 21.24 16.43
C ALA A 335 -10.64 19.72 16.41
N GLY A 336 -10.05 19.15 17.48
CA GLY A 336 -9.78 17.72 17.61
C GLY A 336 -8.30 17.37 17.45
N SER A 337 -7.99 16.15 16.99
CA SER A 337 -6.61 15.72 16.75
C SER A 337 -5.96 16.53 15.61
N PRO A 338 -4.65 16.82 15.66
CA PRO A 338 -3.97 17.54 14.59
C PRO A 338 -4.10 16.77 13.28
N ALA A 339 -4.62 17.44 12.25
CA ALA A 339 -4.74 16.91 10.91
C ALA A 339 -4.60 18.04 9.89
N ALA A 340 -4.27 17.66 8.66
CA ALA A 340 -4.20 18.57 7.53
C ALA A 340 -4.63 17.86 6.25
N ILE A 341 -5.03 18.63 5.24
CA ILE A 341 -5.30 18.14 3.89
C ILE A 341 -4.25 18.75 2.96
N ILE A 342 -3.43 17.90 2.34
CA ILE A 342 -2.53 18.28 1.25
C ILE A 342 -3.37 18.37 -0.02
N THR A 343 -3.29 19.50 -0.71
CA THR A 343 -4.14 19.83 -1.86
C THR A 343 -3.49 19.49 -3.19
N PRO A 344 -4.26 19.36 -4.28
CA PRO A 344 -3.74 19.10 -5.62
C PRO A 344 -2.78 20.17 -6.15
N TRP A 345 -2.86 21.40 -5.64
CA TRP A 345 -2.01 22.53 -6.02
C TRP A 345 -0.79 22.73 -5.10
N HIS A 346 -0.52 21.80 -4.18
CA HIS A 346 0.76 21.76 -3.48
C HIS A 346 1.91 21.58 -4.52
N PRO A 347 3.05 22.29 -4.40
CA PRO A 347 4.14 22.23 -5.38
C PRO A 347 4.56 20.80 -5.75
N LEU A 348 4.83 19.94 -4.76
CA LEU A 348 5.20 18.55 -5.04
C LEU A 348 4.05 17.68 -5.57
N ARG A 349 2.79 18.02 -5.27
CA ARG A 349 1.60 17.28 -5.76
C ARG A 349 1.30 17.60 -7.21
N LEU A 350 1.53 18.86 -7.64
CA LEU A 350 1.51 19.22 -9.06
C LEU A 350 2.48 18.34 -9.85
N ALA A 351 3.74 18.25 -9.39
CA ALA A 351 4.71 17.38 -10.04
C ALA A 351 4.21 15.92 -10.10
N GLU A 352 3.72 15.35 -8.99
CA GLU A 352 3.14 14.00 -8.96
C GLU A 352 2.05 13.77 -10.02
N ILE A 353 1.10 14.71 -10.16
CA ILE A 353 -0.02 14.59 -11.10
C ILE A 353 0.47 14.41 -12.54
N ASN A 354 1.45 15.23 -12.95
CA ASN A 354 2.05 15.15 -14.28
C ASN A 354 2.88 13.85 -14.45
N ILE A 355 3.70 13.51 -13.45
CA ILE A 355 4.57 12.33 -13.49
C ILE A 355 3.75 11.05 -13.64
N LYS A 356 2.68 10.88 -12.85
CA LYS A 356 1.80 9.71 -12.97
C LYS A 356 1.15 9.63 -14.35
N ALA A 357 0.72 10.75 -14.92
CA ALA A 357 0.15 10.78 -16.25
C ALA A 357 1.17 10.35 -17.33
N ILE A 358 2.42 10.82 -17.23
CA ILE A 358 3.51 10.43 -18.13
C ILE A 358 3.85 8.95 -17.98
N GLN A 359 3.98 8.46 -16.74
CA GLN A 359 4.30 7.06 -16.47
C GLN A 359 3.22 6.09 -16.99
N VAL A 360 1.94 6.42 -16.81
CA VAL A 360 0.84 5.63 -17.37
C VAL A 360 0.83 5.68 -18.88
N SER A 361 1.03 6.87 -19.47
CA SER A 361 1.07 7.02 -20.91
C SER A 361 2.18 6.18 -21.53
N LYS A 362 3.38 6.23 -20.95
CA LYS A 362 4.50 5.39 -21.34
C LYS A 362 4.19 3.90 -21.21
N LEU A 363 3.64 3.47 -20.07
CA LEU A 363 3.26 2.07 -19.86
C LEU A 363 2.24 1.58 -20.89
N ILE A 364 1.23 2.39 -21.21
CA ILE A 364 0.22 2.05 -22.23
C ILE A 364 0.86 1.93 -23.61
N ILE A 365 1.73 2.85 -24.00
CA ILE A 365 2.46 2.79 -25.26
C ILE A 365 3.35 1.54 -25.31
N ASP A 366 4.11 1.27 -24.24
CA ASP A 366 4.97 0.09 -24.13
C ASP A 366 4.16 -1.21 -24.24
N VAL A 367 2.97 -1.29 -23.62
CA VAL A 367 2.05 -2.44 -23.70
C VAL A 367 1.45 -2.60 -25.11
N LEU A 368 1.17 -1.49 -25.80
CA LEU A 368 0.69 -1.53 -27.18
C LEU A 368 1.80 -1.97 -28.12
N ASP A 369 3.03 -1.52 -27.95
CA ASP A 369 4.14 -1.84 -28.85
C ASP A 369 4.75 -3.23 -28.59
N ALA A 370 4.65 -3.73 -27.36
CA ALA A 370 5.22 -5.02 -26.99
C ALA A 370 4.60 -6.19 -27.77
N ALA A 371 5.47 -7.14 -28.12
CA ALA A 371 5.07 -8.41 -28.75
C ALA A 371 4.36 -9.31 -27.73
N GLU A 372 3.58 -10.28 -28.20
CA GLU A 372 2.89 -11.24 -27.31
C GLU A 372 3.82 -11.89 -26.29
N ASP A 373 4.99 -12.37 -26.72
CA ASP A 373 5.98 -13.02 -25.87
C ASP A 373 6.52 -12.11 -24.74
N ASP A 374 6.56 -10.79 -24.98
CA ASP A 374 7.08 -9.80 -24.04
C ASP A 374 6.06 -9.47 -22.92
N ILE A 375 4.77 -9.69 -23.19
CA ILE A 375 3.64 -9.46 -22.26
C ILE A 375 3.10 -10.78 -21.68
N PHE A 376 3.45 -11.92 -22.28
CA PHE A 376 2.91 -13.22 -21.89
C PHE A 376 3.13 -13.52 -20.39
N ARG A 377 2.02 -13.75 -19.67
CA ARG A 377 2.03 -13.96 -18.20
C ARG A 377 2.67 -12.82 -17.41
N ALA A 378 2.54 -11.58 -17.88
CA ALA A 378 2.84 -10.36 -17.11
C ALA A 378 1.69 -9.99 -16.15
N ASP A 379 1.01 -10.97 -15.54
CA ASP A 379 -0.13 -10.75 -14.63
C ASP A 379 0.22 -9.82 -13.46
N ILE A 380 1.49 -9.83 -13.08
CA ILE A 380 2.03 -8.99 -12.01
C ILE A 380 2.11 -7.52 -12.43
N LEU A 381 2.35 -7.22 -13.72
CA LEU A 381 2.53 -5.86 -14.23
C LEU A 381 1.34 -4.96 -13.90
N PHE A 382 0.15 -5.37 -14.34
CA PHE A 382 -1.05 -4.55 -14.22
C PHE A 382 -1.50 -4.43 -12.77
N SER A 383 -1.41 -5.53 -12.01
CA SER A 383 -1.72 -5.51 -10.58
C SER A 383 -0.78 -4.56 -9.80
N GLN A 384 0.51 -4.56 -10.14
CA GLN A 384 1.51 -3.70 -9.53
C GLN A 384 1.36 -2.24 -9.98
N ALA A 385 1.17 -1.97 -11.28
CA ALA A 385 0.95 -0.63 -11.79
C ALA A 385 -0.30 0.02 -11.17
N ARG A 386 -1.38 -0.76 -11.01
CA ARG A 386 -2.58 -0.30 -10.31
C ARG A 386 -2.27 0.10 -8.87
N PHE A 387 -1.57 -0.75 -8.12
CA PHE A 387 -1.16 -0.44 -6.75
C PHE A 387 -0.30 0.84 -6.70
N GLU A 388 0.71 0.94 -7.58
CA GLU A 388 1.61 2.10 -7.67
C GLU A 388 0.88 3.41 -7.98
N LEU A 389 -0.20 3.39 -8.75
CA LEU A 389 -0.97 4.61 -9.07
C LEU A 389 -1.89 5.06 -7.94
N GLN A 390 -2.39 4.12 -7.14
CA GLN A 390 -3.23 4.41 -5.97
C GLN A 390 -2.41 5.04 -4.83
N GLU A 391 -1.14 4.68 -4.69
CA GLU A 391 -0.25 5.23 -3.67
C GLU A 391 0.13 6.68 -3.94
N ASN A 392 0.24 7.50 -2.89
CA ASN A 392 0.72 8.89 -3.02
C ASN A 392 2.21 8.91 -3.32
N TYR A 393 2.65 9.79 -4.23
CA TYR A 393 4.09 9.96 -4.46
C TYR A 393 4.64 11.05 -3.55
N TYR A 394 4.14 12.29 -3.64
CA TYR A 394 4.64 13.40 -2.82
C TYR A 394 3.57 14.50 -2.61
N PRO A 395 3.69 15.29 -1.52
CA PRO A 395 4.45 14.95 -0.32
C PRO A 395 3.72 13.86 0.48
N GLU A 396 4.48 13.00 1.15
CA GLU A 396 3.96 11.94 2.03
C GLU A 396 3.77 12.42 3.48
N ILE A 397 4.36 13.57 3.83
CA ILE A 397 4.27 14.22 5.14
C ILE A 397 4.03 15.71 4.96
N CYS A 398 3.50 16.36 5.99
CA CYS A 398 3.43 17.82 6.06
C CYS A 398 3.52 18.28 7.52
N ILE A 399 3.51 19.59 7.73
CA ILE A 399 3.41 20.18 9.06
C ILE A 399 1.96 20.53 9.33
N GLY A 400 1.46 20.11 10.50
CA GLY A 400 0.20 20.58 11.07
C GLY A 400 0.44 21.50 12.25
N PHE A 401 -0.58 22.28 12.60
CA PHE A 401 -0.54 23.20 13.74
C PHE A 401 -1.61 22.81 14.75
N ALA A 402 -1.16 22.45 15.95
CA ALA A 402 -1.99 22.06 17.07
C ALA A 402 -1.96 23.19 18.11
N LEU A 403 -3.00 24.02 18.16
CA LEU A 403 -3.01 25.25 18.96
C LEU A 403 -1.84 26.17 18.56
N THR A 404 -0.75 26.15 19.33
CA THR A 404 0.47 26.93 19.10
C THR A 404 1.68 26.06 18.73
N GLN A 405 1.56 24.73 18.71
CA GLN A 405 2.68 23.82 18.44
C GLN A 405 2.61 23.24 17.03
N SER A 406 3.73 23.29 16.32
CA SER A 406 3.91 22.58 15.05
C SER A 406 4.17 21.10 15.28
N VAL A 407 3.47 20.24 14.54
CA VAL A 407 3.60 18.78 14.63
C VAL A 407 3.79 18.18 13.25
N LEU A 408 4.58 17.09 13.18
CA LEU A 408 4.70 16.30 11.96
C LEU A 408 3.41 15.51 11.73
N LEU A 409 2.84 15.61 10.53
CA LEU A 409 1.73 14.80 10.07
C LEU A 409 2.19 13.90 8.91
N SER A 410 1.62 12.70 8.84
CA SER A 410 1.89 11.71 7.80
C SER A 410 0.61 11.41 7.03
N ALA A 411 0.73 11.17 5.73
CA ALA A 411 -0.39 10.76 4.89
C ALA A 411 -1.02 9.48 5.43
N VAL A 412 -2.36 9.48 5.55
CA VAL A 412 -3.16 8.32 6.01
C VAL A 412 -4.16 7.84 4.96
N GLY A 413 -4.52 8.68 4.01
CA GLY A 413 -5.41 8.32 2.91
C GLY A 413 -5.51 9.43 1.89
N SER A 414 -5.79 9.07 0.65
CA SER A 414 -5.97 10.02 -0.45
C SER A 414 -7.27 9.76 -1.21
N SER A 415 -7.78 10.82 -1.81
CA SER A 415 -8.91 10.76 -2.72
C SER A 415 -8.80 11.91 -3.72
N TYR A 416 -8.86 11.61 -5.01
CA TYR A 416 -8.87 12.61 -6.09
C TYR A 416 -7.75 13.67 -5.95
N ASP A 417 -6.53 13.21 -5.68
CA ASP A 417 -5.30 14.00 -5.45
C ASP A 417 -5.26 14.87 -4.18
N TYR A 418 -6.31 14.84 -3.35
CA TYR A 418 -6.27 15.32 -1.98
C TYR A 418 -5.73 14.23 -1.07
N THR A 419 -4.91 14.59 -0.08
CA THR A 419 -4.38 13.63 0.91
C THR A 419 -4.66 14.12 2.32
N LEU A 420 -5.33 13.29 3.12
CA LEU A 420 -5.48 13.50 4.54
C LEU A 420 -4.17 13.09 5.22
N ALA A 421 -3.63 14.00 6.04
CA ALA A 421 -2.47 13.76 6.87
C ALA A 421 -2.85 13.90 8.35
N GLU A 422 -2.43 12.93 9.16
CA GLU A 422 -2.71 12.87 10.60
C GLU A 422 -1.43 12.55 11.38
N SER A 423 -1.49 12.65 12.71
CA SER A 423 -0.34 12.32 13.57
C SER A 423 0.12 10.87 13.32
N PRO A 424 1.40 10.62 13.00
CA PRO A 424 1.94 9.27 12.84
C PRO A 424 2.03 8.52 14.18
N LEU A 425 1.93 9.24 15.30
CA LEU A 425 1.90 8.66 16.64
C LEU A 425 0.46 8.42 17.09
N LYS A 426 0.16 7.16 17.42
CA LYS A 426 -1.12 6.69 17.97
C LYS A 426 -1.15 6.82 19.50
N ARG A 427 -0.81 8.00 20.05
CA ARG A 427 -0.71 8.19 21.51
C ARG A 427 -2.09 8.27 22.18
N ASN A 428 -2.22 7.52 23.28
CA ASN A 428 -3.35 7.48 24.21
C ASN A 428 -3.89 8.88 24.56
N ARG A 429 -5.05 9.25 24.01
CA ARG A 429 -5.81 10.41 24.49
C ARG A 429 -6.92 9.99 25.46
N GLN A 430 -7.14 10.81 26.49
CA GLN A 430 -8.21 10.60 27.48
C GLN A 430 -9.60 10.89 26.91
N ASP A 431 -9.66 11.79 25.92
CA ASP A 431 -10.86 12.19 25.17
C ASP A 431 -10.90 11.44 23.85
N GLY A 432 -11.84 10.49 23.77
CA GLY A 432 -11.90 9.49 22.73
C GLY A 432 -12.15 10.06 21.33
N ASP A 433 -11.27 9.71 20.40
CA ASP A 433 -11.60 8.88 19.24
C ASP A 433 -10.29 8.38 18.60
N ASP A 434 -9.53 7.55 19.33
CA ASP A 434 -8.31 6.93 18.81
C ASP A 434 -8.71 5.75 17.90
N SER A 435 -9.15 6.05 16.67
CA SER A 435 -9.38 5.04 15.62
C SER A 435 -8.61 5.38 14.34
N LEU A 436 -7.28 5.45 14.46
CA LEU A 436 -6.39 5.09 13.35
C LEU A 436 -6.43 3.58 13.13
N ASP A 437 -7.64 3.03 13.05
CA ASP A 437 -7.89 1.62 12.78
C ASP A 437 -7.71 1.40 11.28
N THR A 438 -6.77 0.52 10.95
CA THR A 438 -6.83 -0.32 9.77
C THR A 438 -8.27 -0.84 9.61
N GLU A 439 -8.78 -1.00 8.39
CA GLU A 439 -10.05 -1.69 8.20
C GLU A 439 -10.02 -3.03 8.99
N PRO A 440 -10.87 -3.19 10.03
CA PRO A 440 -10.77 -4.34 10.92
C PRO A 440 -10.98 -5.68 10.21
N SER A 441 -11.60 -5.64 9.03
CA SER A 441 -11.81 -6.77 8.13
C SER A 441 -10.50 -7.48 7.76
N PHE A 442 -9.41 -6.75 7.50
CA PHE A 442 -8.12 -7.36 7.14
C PHE A 442 -7.48 -8.08 8.32
N ALA A 443 -7.46 -7.44 9.49
CA ALA A 443 -6.94 -8.05 10.71
C ALA A 443 -7.78 -9.29 11.10
N ALA A 444 -9.11 -9.20 11.03
CA ALA A 444 -10.03 -10.30 11.30
C ALA A 444 -9.77 -11.51 10.37
N LYS A 445 -9.64 -11.27 9.06
CA LYS A 445 -9.31 -12.32 8.08
C LYS A 445 -7.94 -12.94 8.32
N ALA A 446 -6.93 -12.13 8.66
CA ALA A 446 -5.60 -12.61 8.99
C ALA A 446 -5.63 -13.53 10.22
N PHE A 447 -6.29 -13.11 11.30
CA PHE A 447 -6.43 -13.92 12.51
C PHE A 447 -7.22 -15.20 12.26
N SER A 448 -8.32 -15.13 11.50
CA SER A 448 -9.13 -16.29 11.11
C SER A 448 -8.30 -17.29 10.28
N SER A 449 -7.54 -16.81 9.29
CA SER A 449 -6.66 -17.65 8.47
C SER A 449 -5.58 -18.36 9.29
N VAL A 450 -4.99 -17.69 10.28
CA VAL A 450 -4.02 -18.32 11.19
C VAL A 450 -4.70 -19.35 12.10
N GLY A 451 -5.91 -19.07 12.59
CA GLY A 451 -6.72 -20.01 13.36
C GLY A 451 -7.03 -21.29 12.59
N GLU A 452 -7.40 -21.19 11.31
CA GLU A 452 -7.58 -22.37 10.46
C GLU A 452 -6.32 -23.22 10.34
N GLN A 453 -5.15 -22.57 10.20
CA GLN A 453 -3.88 -23.27 10.12
C GLN A 453 -3.54 -23.97 11.44
N TYR A 454 -3.82 -23.32 12.57
CA TYR A 454 -3.69 -23.93 13.88
C TYR A 454 -4.57 -25.18 14.00
N LEU A 455 -5.85 -25.09 13.63
CA LEU A 455 -6.80 -26.22 13.70
C LEU A 455 -6.49 -27.35 12.69
N LYS A 456 -5.87 -27.04 11.55
CA LYS A 456 -5.34 -28.06 10.62
C LYS A 456 -4.18 -28.84 11.23
N LEU A 457 -3.34 -28.18 12.04
CA LEU A 457 -2.23 -28.83 12.76
C LEU A 457 -2.70 -29.57 14.02
N LEU A 458 -3.75 -29.07 14.68
CA LEU A 458 -4.30 -29.61 15.91
C LEU A 458 -5.83 -29.81 15.79
N PRO A 459 -6.27 -30.85 15.06
CA PRO A 459 -7.71 -31.08 14.83
C PRO A 459 -8.50 -31.37 16.12
N HIS A 460 -7.83 -31.81 17.18
CA HIS A 460 -8.47 -32.09 18.48
C HIS A 460 -8.87 -30.82 19.23
N GLU A 461 -8.22 -29.67 18.96
CA GLU A 461 -8.58 -28.40 19.60
C GLU A 461 -9.88 -27.80 19.03
N ARG A 462 -10.44 -28.39 17.95
CA ARG A 462 -11.72 -27.93 17.38
C ARG A 462 -12.87 -27.91 18.39
N SER A 463 -12.86 -28.81 19.36
CA SER A 463 -13.92 -28.86 20.38
C SER A 463 -13.79 -27.78 21.46
N ASN A 464 -12.66 -27.09 21.55
CA ASN A 464 -12.41 -26.09 22.58
C ASN A 464 -11.37 -25.04 22.13
N PHE A 465 -11.59 -24.45 20.96
CA PHE A 465 -10.65 -23.48 20.40
C PHE A 465 -10.82 -22.13 21.07
N SER A 466 -9.72 -21.49 21.47
CA SER A 466 -9.76 -20.24 22.24
C SER A 466 -8.89 -19.14 21.65
N VAL A 467 -9.46 -17.95 21.48
CA VAL A 467 -8.80 -16.77 20.90
C VAL A 467 -8.91 -15.59 21.87
N ILE A 468 -7.78 -15.01 22.26
CA ILE A 468 -7.72 -13.78 23.06
C ILE A 468 -7.33 -12.61 22.16
N LEU A 469 -8.18 -11.57 22.09
CA LEU A 469 -7.80 -10.27 21.55
C LEU A 469 -7.15 -9.44 22.67
N TYR A 470 -5.83 -9.29 22.60
CA TYR A 470 -5.04 -8.65 23.64
C TYR A 470 -4.82 -7.16 23.35
N ASN A 471 -5.18 -6.31 24.32
CA ASN A 471 -5.12 -4.85 24.22
C ASN A 471 -5.76 -4.32 22.92
N THR A 472 -6.92 -4.86 22.53
CA THR A 472 -7.64 -4.31 21.38
C THR A 472 -8.17 -2.91 21.71
N GLU A 473 -7.93 -1.94 20.83
CA GLU A 473 -8.49 -0.59 20.94
C GLU A 473 -9.50 -0.31 19.83
N SER A 474 -9.57 -1.18 18.83
CA SER A 474 -10.52 -1.04 17.73
C SER A 474 -11.93 -1.36 18.19
N LYS A 475 -12.87 -0.45 17.90
CA LYS A 475 -14.30 -0.65 18.21
C LYS A 475 -14.91 -1.76 17.36
N ALA A 476 -14.48 -1.87 16.11
CA ALA A 476 -15.10 -2.73 15.11
C ALA A 476 -14.37 -4.08 14.92
N LEU A 477 -13.12 -4.22 15.40
CA LEU A 477 -12.38 -5.50 15.31
C LEU A 477 -13.06 -6.67 16.03
N PRO A 478 -13.54 -6.55 17.29
CA PRO A 478 -14.17 -7.66 17.97
C PRO A 478 -15.36 -8.22 17.17
N SER A 479 -16.21 -7.33 16.66
CA SER A 479 -17.39 -7.69 15.85
C SER A 479 -17.00 -8.29 14.50
N ALA A 480 -16.01 -7.71 13.82
CA ALA A 480 -15.50 -8.23 12.55
C ALA A 480 -14.90 -9.64 12.71
N LEU A 481 -14.10 -9.87 13.75
CA LEU A 481 -13.52 -11.18 14.03
C LEU A 481 -14.59 -12.21 14.45
N ALA A 482 -15.56 -11.81 15.27
CA ALA A 482 -16.68 -12.67 15.62
C ALA A 482 -17.49 -13.12 14.39
N SER A 483 -17.70 -12.21 13.41
CA SER A 483 -18.37 -12.53 12.16
C SER A 483 -17.59 -13.54 11.30
N GLU A 484 -16.27 -13.33 11.14
CA GLU A 484 -15.39 -14.25 10.40
C GLU A 484 -15.34 -15.64 11.07
N LEU A 485 -15.21 -15.71 12.40
CA LEU A 485 -15.23 -16.97 13.14
C LEU A 485 -16.60 -17.65 13.08
N SER A 486 -17.70 -16.89 13.14
CA SER A 486 -19.06 -17.41 13.02
C SER A 486 -19.26 -18.12 11.68
N SER A 487 -18.85 -17.50 10.57
CA SER A 487 -18.93 -18.12 9.25
C SER A 487 -18.20 -19.46 9.19
N LYS A 488 -17.09 -19.61 9.94
CA LYS A 488 -16.34 -20.87 10.02
C LYS A 488 -17.02 -21.91 10.89
N VAL A 489 -17.57 -21.53 12.05
CA VAL A 489 -18.33 -22.42 12.93
C VAL A 489 -19.60 -22.97 12.25
N GLU A 490 -20.21 -22.17 11.37
CA GLU A 490 -21.34 -22.62 10.53
C GLU A 490 -20.92 -23.65 9.47
N GLN A 491 -19.73 -23.49 8.88
CA GLN A 491 -19.18 -24.42 7.89
C GLN A 491 -18.66 -25.72 8.53
N GLU A 492 -18.17 -25.66 9.77
CA GLU A 492 -17.57 -26.79 10.49
C GLU A 492 -18.38 -27.21 11.73
N ASN A 493 -19.17 -28.28 11.60
CA ASN A 493 -20.08 -28.75 12.66
C ASN A 493 -19.44 -29.03 14.03
N GLN A 494 -18.14 -29.36 14.08
CA GLN A 494 -17.41 -29.72 15.31
C GLN A 494 -16.68 -28.55 15.97
N LEU A 495 -16.66 -27.37 15.34
CA LEU A 495 -15.92 -26.23 15.85
C LEU A 495 -16.69 -25.53 16.98
N GLN A 496 -16.06 -25.43 18.14
CA GLN A 496 -16.47 -24.56 19.24
C GLN A 496 -15.35 -23.55 19.50
N CYS A 497 -15.71 -22.28 19.65
CA CYS A 497 -14.75 -21.19 19.76
C CYS A 497 -15.11 -20.25 20.92
N ASP A 498 -14.12 -19.92 21.75
CA ASP A 498 -14.21 -18.89 22.78
C ASP A 498 -13.37 -17.67 22.35
N LEU A 499 -14.02 -16.53 22.15
CA LEU A 499 -13.40 -15.24 21.85
C LEU A 499 -13.37 -14.36 23.11
N LEU A 500 -12.18 -14.11 23.64
CA LEU A 500 -11.97 -13.38 24.88
C LEU A 500 -11.30 -12.03 24.60
N LEU A 501 -11.87 -10.95 25.15
CA LEU A 501 -11.34 -9.59 25.03
C LEU A 501 -10.59 -9.22 26.30
N THR A 502 -9.38 -8.65 26.18
CA THR A 502 -8.61 -8.20 27.34
C THR A 502 -7.85 -6.90 27.07
N HIS A 503 -7.62 -6.10 28.12
CA HIS A 503 -6.76 -4.92 28.08
C HIS A 503 -6.05 -4.74 29.43
N THR A 504 -4.80 -4.29 29.39
CA THR A 504 -4.02 -3.90 30.58
C THR A 504 -4.57 -2.67 31.33
N ASP A 505 -5.49 -1.90 30.74
CA ASP A 505 -6.12 -0.73 31.35
C ASP A 505 -7.59 -1.04 31.65
N PRO A 506 -7.98 -1.14 32.94
CA PRO A 506 -9.35 -1.44 33.35
C PRO A 506 -10.38 -0.44 32.82
N LYS A 507 -10.01 0.85 32.65
CA LYS A 507 -10.93 1.86 32.11
C LYS A 507 -11.28 1.58 30.66
N ARG A 508 -10.32 1.05 29.89
CA ARG A 508 -10.50 0.73 28.48
C ARG A 508 -11.33 -0.53 28.26
N ILE A 509 -11.15 -1.57 29.09
CA ILE A 509 -12.06 -2.74 29.07
C ILE A 509 -13.51 -2.28 29.27
N ARG A 510 -13.77 -1.41 30.25
CA ARG A 510 -15.12 -0.89 30.52
C ARG A 510 -15.68 -0.12 29.33
N ARG A 511 -14.87 0.73 28.68
CA ARG A 511 -15.27 1.47 27.47
C ARG A 511 -15.59 0.52 26.30
N ILE A 512 -14.76 -0.49 26.05
CA ILE A 512 -15.00 -1.48 24.99
C ILE A 512 -16.29 -2.26 25.29
N TYR A 513 -16.50 -2.64 26.55
CA TYR A 513 -17.73 -3.29 27.00
C TYR A 513 -18.98 -2.42 26.75
N GLU A 514 -18.94 -1.15 27.15
CA GLU A 514 -20.01 -0.18 26.89
C GLU A 514 -20.30 -0.03 25.40
N GLN A 515 -19.26 0.06 24.57
CA GLN A 515 -19.37 0.19 23.12
C GLN A 515 -19.98 -1.06 22.48
N GLN A 516 -19.50 -2.26 22.83
CA GLN A 516 -20.03 -3.52 22.29
C GLN A 516 -21.51 -3.69 22.66
N ASN A 517 -21.91 -3.36 23.89
CA ASN A 517 -23.32 -3.40 24.30
C ASN A 517 -24.18 -2.38 23.53
N ALA A 518 -23.65 -1.20 23.22
CA ALA A 518 -24.36 -0.22 22.41
C ALA A 518 -24.59 -0.73 20.97
N THR A 519 -23.55 -1.31 20.34
CA THR A 519 -23.65 -1.89 18.98
C THR A 519 -24.64 -3.05 18.94
N VAL A 520 -24.60 -3.94 19.93
CA VAL A 520 -25.56 -5.05 20.04
C VAL A 520 -27.00 -4.52 20.18
N ASN A 521 -27.24 -3.48 20.99
CA ASN A 521 -28.57 -2.89 21.14
C ASN A 521 -29.08 -2.22 19.85
N GLU A 522 -28.19 -1.62 19.05
CA GLU A 522 -28.53 -1.05 17.74
C GLU A 522 -28.83 -2.14 16.68
N GLU A 523 -28.09 -3.24 16.67
CA GLU A 523 -28.29 -4.38 15.74
C GLU A 523 -29.43 -5.33 16.15
N SER A 524 -29.87 -5.26 17.41
CA SER A 524 -30.99 -6.06 17.95
C SER A 524 -32.33 -5.82 17.23
N GLY A 525 -32.43 -4.77 16.41
CA GLY A 525 -33.61 -4.47 15.62
C GLY A 525 -33.86 -5.37 14.41
N SER A 526 -32.85 -6.12 13.90
CA SER A 526 -33.03 -6.92 12.67
C SER A 526 -32.48 -8.35 12.67
N VAL A 527 -31.63 -8.76 13.63
CA VAL A 527 -30.88 -10.03 13.53
C VAL A 527 -31.36 -11.14 14.49
N MET A 528 -32.28 -10.85 15.41
CA MET A 528 -32.67 -11.78 16.49
C MET A 528 -33.87 -12.71 16.21
N SER A 529 -34.15 -13.11 14.94
CA SER A 529 -35.36 -13.88 14.60
C SER A 529 -35.17 -15.21 13.85
N SER A 530 -33.99 -15.85 13.87
CA SER A 530 -33.79 -17.15 13.18
C SER A 530 -33.22 -18.26 14.07
N GLU A 531 -33.55 -19.52 13.77
CA GLU A 531 -32.97 -20.72 14.43
C GLU A 531 -31.43 -20.81 14.31
N ALA A 532 -30.85 -20.22 13.27
CA ALA A 532 -29.40 -20.12 13.10
C ALA A 532 -28.75 -19.28 14.24
N SER A 533 -29.41 -18.20 14.67
CA SER A 533 -28.97 -17.35 15.78
C SER A 533 -29.06 -18.03 17.16
N ARG A 534 -29.82 -19.13 17.29
CA ARG A 534 -29.87 -19.96 18.51
C ARG A 534 -28.78 -21.04 18.53
N ASN A 535 -28.45 -21.64 17.38
CA ASN A 535 -27.28 -22.53 17.24
C ASN A 535 -25.93 -21.78 17.32
N PHE A 536 -25.96 -20.46 17.15
CA PHE A 536 -24.84 -19.53 17.30
C PHE A 536 -24.39 -19.38 18.77
N LEU A 537 -25.33 -19.11 19.70
CA LEU A 537 -25.02 -18.89 21.13
C LEU A 537 -24.48 -20.14 21.86
N SER A 538 -24.61 -21.33 21.28
CA SER A 538 -24.11 -22.57 21.89
C SER A 538 -22.66 -22.90 21.53
N ARG A 539 -22.10 -22.35 20.43
CA ARG A 539 -20.78 -22.74 19.87
C ARG A 539 -19.75 -21.61 19.72
N LEU A 540 -20.15 -20.34 19.72
CA LEU A 540 -19.24 -19.20 19.79
C LEU A 540 -19.55 -18.38 21.06
N ARG A 541 -18.60 -18.29 21.99
CA ARG A 541 -18.77 -17.49 23.21
C ARG A 541 -17.87 -16.27 23.14
N VAL A 542 -18.44 -15.09 23.40
CA VAL A 542 -17.67 -13.84 23.51
C VAL A 542 -17.62 -13.42 24.97
N GLY A 543 -16.42 -13.27 25.52
CA GLY A 543 -16.20 -12.96 26.93
C GLY A 543 -15.15 -11.88 27.15
N PHE A 544 -15.04 -11.43 28.40
CA PHE A 544 -14.02 -10.46 28.82
C PHE A 544 -13.14 -11.11 29.89
N LEU A 545 -11.84 -10.90 29.78
CA LEU A 545 -10.85 -11.46 30.69
C LEU A 545 -10.00 -10.34 31.30
N ASP A 546 -9.89 -10.33 32.62
CA ASP A 546 -9.05 -9.38 33.34
C ASP A 546 -7.59 -9.85 33.33
N THR A 547 -6.68 -9.03 32.76
CA THR A 547 -5.25 -9.32 32.69
C THR A 547 -4.61 -9.64 34.03
N ALA A 548 -5.12 -9.09 35.15
CA ALA A 548 -4.56 -9.36 36.47
C ALA A 548 -4.79 -10.82 36.90
N LYS A 549 -5.99 -11.36 36.61
CA LYS A 549 -6.36 -12.75 36.96
C LYS A 549 -5.58 -13.79 36.14
N ILE A 550 -5.18 -13.43 34.92
CA ILE A 550 -4.38 -14.27 34.01
C ILE A 550 -2.99 -14.58 34.60
N LEU A 551 -2.37 -13.61 35.26
CA LEU A 551 -0.98 -13.73 35.74
C LEU A 551 -0.89 -14.60 37.01
N ASP A 552 -1.93 -14.58 37.86
CA ASP A 552 -1.98 -15.34 39.11
C ASP A 552 -2.24 -16.85 38.88
N ASP A 553 -3.00 -17.23 37.85
CA ASP A 553 -3.32 -18.63 37.50
C ASP A 553 -2.22 -19.36 36.69
N SER A 554 -1.12 -18.66 36.37
CA SER A 554 -0.06 -19.13 35.45
C SER A 554 0.77 -20.33 35.95
N ASN A 555 0.51 -20.81 37.18
CA ASN A 555 1.08 -22.07 37.68
C ASN A 555 0.42 -23.33 37.09
N ASN A 556 -0.73 -23.22 36.39
CA ASN A 556 -1.54 -24.36 35.93
C ASN A 556 -1.58 -24.61 34.39
N GLY A 557 -0.74 -23.94 33.60
CA GLY A 557 -0.66 -24.16 32.15
C GLY A 557 -1.25 -23.02 31.31
N ARG A 558 -1.23 -23.19 29.98
CA ARG A 558 -1.59 -22.16 28.99
C ARG A 558 -3.10 -21.93 28.97
N ILE A 559 -3.51 -20.67 28.79
CA ILE A 559 -4.90 -20.22 28.96
C ILE A 559 -5.65 -20.18 27.62
N ALA A 560 -4.96 -19.89 26.52
CA ALA A 560 -5.57 -19.84 25.19
C ALA A 560 -4.70 -20.45 24.09
N ASP A 561 -5.33 -20.87 23.00
CA ASP A 561 -4.66 -21.35 21.79
C ASP A 561 -4.01 -20.20 21.02
N LEU A 562 -4.79 -19.13 20.80
CA LEU A 562 -4.37 -17.99 19.99
C LEU A 562 -4.45 -16.69 20.79
N VAL A 563 -3.39 -15.89 20.76
CA VAL A 563 -3.40 -14.50 21.23
C VAL A 563 -3.18 -13.58 20.05
N ALA A 564 -4.18 -12.79 19.69
CA ALA A 564 -4.17 -11.87 18.57
C ALA A 564 -3.92 -10.43 19.04
N LEU A 565 -2.98 -9.76 18.39
CA LEU A 565 -2.60 -8.37 18.63
C LEU A 565 -2.73 -7.56 17.34
N GLN A 566 -3.50 -6.47 17.37
CA GLN A 566 -3.57 -5.49 16.28
C GLN A 566 -2.90 -4.17 16.70
N ASP A 567 -1.81 -3.82 16.02
CA ASP A 567 -1.03 -2.58 16.21
C ASP A 567 -0.61 -2.28 17.66
N VAL A 568 -0.62 -3.28 18.55
CA VAL A 568 -0.32 -3.10 19.99
C VAL A 568 1.11 -2.64 20.21
N VAL A 569 2.05 -3.15 19.42
CA VAL A 569 3.47 -2.79 19.52
C VAL A 569 3.70 -1.45 18.83
N ALA A 570 3.13 -1.24 17.65
CA ALA A 570 3.23 -0.01 16.89
C ALA A 570 2.72 1.23 17.64
N ARG A 571 1.74 1.09 18.55
CA ARG A 571 1.28 2.21 19.40
C ARG A 571 2.35 2.75 20.36
N ASN A 572 3.35 1.94 20.70
CA ASN A 572 4.47 2.36 21.56
C ASN A 572 5.65 2.96 20.78
N ALA A 573 5.48 3.16 19.46
CA ALA A 573 6.53 3.73 18.61
C ALA A 573 6.78 5.20 18.93
N GLN A 574 8.03 5.62 18.73
CA GLN A 574 8.46 7.00 18.80
C GLN A 574 8.76 7.53 17.40
N LEU A 575 8.59 8.84 17.22
CA LEU A 575 8.98 9.51 15.99
C LEU A 575 10.47 9.87 16.08
N VAL A 576 11.25 9.40 15.11
CA VAL A 576 12.69 9.65 15.03
C VAL A 576 13.07 10.08 13.62
N TRP A 577 14.07 10.95 13.50
CA TRP A 577 14.68 11.27 12.21
C TRP A 577 15.94 10.42 12.03
N LYS A 578 16.05 9.73 10.90
CA LYS A 578 17.19 8.89 10.55
C LYS A 578 17.89 9.48 9.33
N ARG A 579 19.18 9.22 9.19
CA ARG A 579 19.90 9.54 7.95
C ARG A 579 19.27 8.80 6.78
N ALA A 580 19.15 9.48 5.64
CA ALA A 580 18.70 8.86 4.41
C ALA A 580 19.66 7.70 4.04
N PRO A 581 19.14 6.55 3.58
CA PRO A 581 19.95 5.35 3.34
C PRO A 581 20.94 5.44 2.17
N GLY A 582 21.12 6.59 1.52
CA GLY A 582 22.16 6.80 0.49
C GLY A 582 22.24 8.26 0.04
N GLU A 583 23.19 8.54 -0.86
CA GLU A 583 23.42 9.89 -1.42
C GLU A 583 22.80 10.08 -2.82
N ARG A 584 22.11 9.07 -3.35
CA ARG A 584 21.53 9.13 -4.70
C ARG A 584 20.17 9.83 -4.70
N TYR A 585 19.98 10.71 -5.67
CA TYR A 585 18.72 11.37 -5.97
C TYR A 585 18.16 10.81 -7.28
N PRO A 586 17.16 9.92 -7.25
CA PRO A 586 16.51 9.45 -8.46
C PRO A 586 15.87 10.61 -9.23
N GLU A 587 15.82 10.48 -10.55
CA GLU A 587 15.10 11.46 -11.38
C GLU A 587 13.62 11.48 -11.02
N LEU A 588 13.09 12.68 -10.83
CA LEU A 588 11.73 12.89 -10.37
C LEU A 588 10.68 12.19 -11.28
N ILE A 589 10.91 12.19 -12.60
CA ILE A 589 9.98 11.62 -13.59
C ILE A 589 9.92 10.08 -13.61
N THR A 590 11.01 9.40 -13.22
CA THR A 590 11.08 7.93 -13.20
C THR A 590 10.94 7.35 -11.80
N HIS A 591 10.88 8.21 -10.77
CA HIS A 591 10.76 7.76 -9.39
C HIS A 591 9.34 7.30 -9.07
N ILE A 592 9.24 6.11 -8.48
CA ILE A 592 7.99 5.49 -8.03
C ILE A 592 8.18 5.09 -6.55
N PRO A 593 7.73 5.91 -5.60
CA PRO A 593 7.87 5.68 -4.16
C PRO A 593 7.44 4.30 -3.68
N ALA A 594 6.31 3.79 -4.19
CA ALA A 594 5.74 2.49 -3.82
C ALA A 594 6.64 1.27 -4.14
N ARG A 595 7.69 1.45 -4.96
CA ARG A 595 8.67 0.39 -5.26
C ARG A 595 9.78 0.30 -4.21
N TRP A 596 9.89 1.26 -3.30
CA TRP A 596 10.92 1.28 -2.27
C TRP A 596 10.34 0.78 -0.95
N SER A 597 10.94 -0.25 -0.38
CA SER A 597 10.59 -0.70 0.96
C SER A 597 10.83 0.42 1.97
N ARG A 598 9.77 0.85 2.67
CA ARG A 598 9.86 1.81 3.79
C ARG A 598 10.52 1.22 5.04
N ARG A 599 10.94 -0.05 5.02
CA ARG A 599 11.60 -0.68 6.17
C ARG A 599 13.09 -0.44 6.15
N ARG A 600 13.65 -0.23 7.34
CA ARG A 600 15.09 -0.25 7.52
C ARG A 600 15.57 -1.69 7.75
N PRO A 601 16.61 -2.16 7.04
CA PRO A 601 17.24 -3.45 7.33
C PRO A 601 17.70 -3.50 8.80
N ILE A 602 17.40 -4.61 9.47
CA ILE A 602 17.78 -4.86 10.87
C ILE A 602 19.07 -5.68 10.88
N ASN A 603 20.10 -5.18 11.56
CA ASN A 603 21.35 -5.91 11.81
C ASN A 603 21.16 -6.93 12.94
N PRO A 604 21.99 -8.00 13.00
CA PRO A 604 21.92 -8.98 14.10
C PRO A 604 22.07 -8.36 15.50
N THR A 605 22.76 -7.23 15.61
CA THR A 605 22.98 -6.52 16.89
C THR A 605 21.93 -5.45 17.18
N ASP A 606 21.03 -5.15 16.24
CA ASP A 606 20.05 -4.08 16.43
C ASP A 606 18.95 -4.50 17.40
N THR A 607 18.59 -3.57 18.29
CA THR A 607 17.55 -3.76 19.30
C THR A 607 16.28 -2.96 18.98
N ALA A 608 16.34 -2.16 17.91
CA ALA A 608 15.26 -1.29 17.47
C ALA A 608 14.86 -1.64 16.04
N THR A 609 13.58 -1.45 15.74
CA THR A 609 13.03 -1.58 14.39
C THR A 609 12.39 -0.26 14.00
N SER A 610 12.69 0.19 12.79
CA SER A 610 12.17 1.44 12.26
C SER A 610 11.50 1.25 10.90
N VAL A 611 10.39 1.95 10.69
CA VAL A 611 9.71 2.09 9.40
C VAL A 611 9.66 3.57 9.05
N TYR A 612 10.17 3.92 7.88
CA TYR A 612 10.13 5.26 7.34
C TYR A 612 8.69 5.69 7.06
N LEU A 613 8.36 6.94 7.39
CA LEU A 613 7.04 7.53 7.11
C LEU A 613 6.90 7.99 5.65
N VAL A 614 8.02 8.06 4.93
CA VAL A 614 8.11 8.47 3.54
C VAL A 614 9.02 7.50 2.79
N CYS A 615 9.04 7.57 1.47
CA CYS A 615 9.99 6.82 0.66
C CYS A 615 11.43 7.07 1.15
N PRO A 616 12.23 6.01 1.43
CA PRO A 616 13.57 6.18 1.97
C PRO A 616 14.53 6.90 1.01
N VAL A 617 14.31 6.76 -0.30
CA VAL A 617 15.11 7.43 -1.33
C VAL A 617 14.23 8.45 -2.01
N GLN A 618 14.72 9.69 -2.08
CA GLN A 618 13.91 10.84 -2.47
C GLN A 618 14.57 11.54 -3.65
N PRO A 619 13.80 11.97 -4.68
CA PRO A 619 14.28 12.95 -5.64
C PRO A 619 14.71 14.24 -4.92
N GLN A 620 15.60 15.00 -5.53
CA GLN A 620 16.18 16.20 -4.91
C GLN A 620 15.12 17.18 -4.33
N PRO A 621 14.06 17.59 -5.07
CA PRO A 621 13.05 18.49 -4.52
C PRO A 621 12.32 17.96 -3.30
N CYS A 622 12.09 16.64 -3.28
CA CYS A 622 11.41 15.97 -2.18
C CYS A 622 12.33 15.88 -0.96
N GLN A 623 13.62 15.57 -1.15
CA GLN A 623 14.59 15.53 -0.06
C GLN A 623 14.81 16.92 0.57
N SER A 624 14.90 17.98 -0.22
CA SER A 624 14.99 19.35 0.30
C SER A 624 13.76 19.74 1.13
N TYR A 625 12.56 19.31 0.70
CA TYR A 625 11.33 19.49 1.48
C TYR A 625 11.38 18.75 2.82
N LEU A 626 11.86 17.50 2.85
CA LEU A 626 12.05 16.75 4.11
C LEU A 626 13.06 17.44 5.03
N ASN A 627 14.19 17.91 4.49
CA ASN A 627 15.23 18.59 5.25
C ASN A 627 14.70 19.91 5.82
N LEU A 628 13.89 20.67 5.07
CA LEU A 628 13.25 21.90 5.55
C LEU A 628 12.26 21.61 6.69
N ILE A 629 11.40 20.59 6.56
CA ILE A 629 10.49 20.18 7.64
C ILE A 629 11.26 19.79 8.89
N HIS A 630 12.33 19.01 8.73
CA HIS A 630 13.16 18.58 9.85
C HIS A 630 13.82 19.77 10.55
N GLY A 631 14.42 20.70 9.79
CA GLY A 631 15.01 21.93 10.32
C GLY A 631 13.98 22.82 11.00
N PHE A 632 12.77 22.90 10.47
CA PHE A 632 11.67 23.65 11.10
C PHE A 632 11.25 23.04 12.45
N LEU A 633 11.16 21.71 12.54
CA LEU A 633 10.69 21.04 13.76
C LEU A 633 11.76 20.85 14.83
N GLN A 634 13.03 20.68 14.44
CA GLN A 634 14.14 20.42 15.38
C GLN A 634 14.99 21.66 15.66
N GLY A 635 14.87 22.72 14.84
CA GLY A 635 15.70 23.90 14.94
C GLY A 635 17.19 23.53 14.91
N ASP A 636 17.94 24.06 15.87
CA ASP A 636 19.39 23.82 15.99
C ASP A 636 19.74 22.37 16.40
N ASN A 637 18.75 21.59 16.87
CA ASN A 637 18.94 20.16 17.15
C ASN A 637 18.79 19.28 15.89
N ALA A 638 18.55 19.87 14.72
CA ALA A 638 18.44 19.14 13.47
C ALA A 638 19.75 18.40 13.16
N LEU A 639 19.65 17.09 12.96
CA LEU A 639 20.74 16.28 12.40
C LEU A 639 21.24 16.86 11.06
N PRO A 640 22.56 16.90 10.83
CA PRO A 640 23.12 17.36 9.57
C PRO A 640 22.91 16.34 8.44
N GLY A 641 22.85 16.84 7.21
CA GLY A 641 22.68 16.04 5.99
C GLY A 641 21.24 15.61 5.74
N ASN A 642 21.06 14.69 4.79
CA ASN A 642 19.74 14.21 4.40
C ASN A 642 19.14 13.30 5.46
N VAL A 643 17.91 13.59 5.85
CA VAL A 643 17.17 12.80 6.81
C VAL A 643 15.79 12.38 6.29
N VAL A 644 15.29 11.31 6.90
CA VAL A 644 13.99 10.73 6.62
C VAL A 644 13.30 10.43 7.95
N PRO A 645 12.04 10.85 8.17
CA PRO A 645 11.33 10.55 9.40
C PRO A 645 10.91 9.08 9.43
N ALA A 646 10.99 8.47 10.60
CA ALA A 646 10.62 7.09 10.82
C ALA A 646 9.90 6.92 12.16
N ARG A 647 9.03 5.92 12.23
CA ARG A 647 8.52 5.38 13.49
C ARG A 647 9.47 4.28 13.94
N GLU A 648 9.88 4.33 15.19
CA GLU A 648 10.82 3.38 15.77
C GLU A 648 10.29 2.80 17.08
N ILE A 649 10.46 1.50 17.24
CA ILE A 649 10.30 0.81 18.52
C ILE A 649 11.66 0.26 18.96
N ASN A 650 11.87 0.20 20.28
CA ASN A 650 13.03 -0.46 20.87
C ASN A 650 12.54 -1.58 21.78
N LEU A 651 12.92 -2.83 21.50
CA LEU A 651 12.47 -3.97 22.30
C LEU A 651 13.02 -3.98 23.73
N ARG A 652 14.16 -3.31 23.96
CA ARG A 652 14.70 -3.17 25.32
C ARG A 652 13.90 -2.19 26.17
N ASN A 653 12.94 -1.48 25.60
CA ASN A 653 11.97 -0.74 26.38
C ASN A 653 11.14 -1.72 27.22
N GLY A 654 11.06 -1.48 28.53
CA GLY A 654 10.41 -2.37 29.48
C GLY A 654 8.95 -2.68 29.11
N ASP A 655 8.24 -1.69 28.58
CA ASP A 655 6.84 -1.84 28.17
C ASP A 655 6.67 -2.88 27.06
N ILE A 656 7.48 -2.81 26.01
CA ILE A 656 7.37 -3.72 24.86
C ILE A 656 7.83 -5.14 25.23
N SER A 657 8.93 -5.26 25.98
CA SER A 657 9.38 -6.55 26.49
C SER A 657 8.32 -7.23 27.37
N SER A 658 7.57 -6.43 28.15
CA SER A 658 6.50 -6.95 29.00
C SER A 658 5.32 -7.50 28.18
N ILE A 659 4.93 -6.80 27.09
CA ILE A 659 3.86 -7.24 26.19
C ILE A 659 4.17 -8.63 25.61
N PHE A 660 5.37 -8.83 25.05
CA PHE A 660 5.75 -10.13 24.48
C PHE A 660 5.84 -11.24 25.53
N THR A 661 6.36 -10.93 26.71
CA THR A 661 6.45 -11.92 27.80
C THR A 661 5.07 -12.34 28.28
N GLN A 662 4.14 -11.39 28.43
CA GLN A 662 2.77 -11.67 28.85
C GLN A 662 2.01 -12.47 27.79
N THR A 663 2.05 -12.06 26.53
CA THR A 663 1.29 -12.73 25.46
C THR A 663 1.73 -14.19 25.24
N HIS A 664 3.02 -14.48 25.33
CA HIS A 664 3.54 -15.87 25.24
C HIS A 664 3.35 -16.70 26.52
N LYS A 665 3.02 -16.09 27.66
CA LYS A 665 2.54 -16.82 28.84
C LYS A 665 1.08 -17.24 28.68
N ILE A 666 0.29 -16.40 28.01
CA ILE A 666 -1.15 -16.60 27.81
C ILE A 666 -1.42 -17.63 26.71
N GLY A 667 -0.81 -17.44 25.54
CA GLY A 667 -1.13 -18.16 24.31
C GLY A 667 -0.11 -19.22 23.89
N GLU A 668 -0.58 -20.27 23.21
CA GLU A 668 0.27 -21.19 22.46
C GLU A 668 0.91 -20.49 21.24
N TRP A 669 0.07 -19.83 20.44
CA TRP A 669 0.46 -19.02 19.29
C TRP A 669 0.12 -17.55 19.53
N VAL A 670 1.10 -16.68 19.30
CA VAL A 670 0.92 -15.23 19.36
C VAL A 670 0.94 -14.70 17.93
N VAL A 671 -0.14 -14.03 17.52
CA VAL A 671 -0.28 -13.44 16.19
C VAL A 671 -0.22 -11.93 16.30
N ASN A 672 0.86 -11.35 15.79
CA ASN A 672 1.01 -9.91 15.69
C ASN A 672 0.62 -9.48 14.27
N PHE A 673 -0.45 -8.68 14.17
CA PHE A 673 -0.79 -7.90 13.00
C PHE A 673 -0.32 -6.46 13.25
N ASP A 674 0.93 -6.17 12.88
CA ASP A 674 1.62 -4.96 13.30
C ASP A 674 2.66 -4.51 12.25
N GLU A 675 2.86 -3.20 12.11
CA GLU A 675 3.77 -2.59 11.15
C GLU A 675 5.25 -2.80 11.49
N LEU A 676 5.56 -2.78 12.79
CA LEU A 676 6.93 -2.66 13.33
C LEU A 676 7.45 -3.97 13.93
N VAL A 677 6.61 -5.00 14.08
CA VAL A 677 7.05 -6.32 14.53
C VAL A 677 7.66 -7.08 13.37
N ASP A 678 8.96 -7.38 13.47
CA ASP A 678 9.71 -8.10 12.45
C ASP A 678 10.23 -9.46 12.97
N ARG A 679 10.43 -10.41 12.05
CA ARG A 679 10.95 -11.75 12.35
C ARG A 679 12.33 -11.72 13.03
N ARG A 680 13.27 -10.89 12.52
CA ARG A 680 14.64 -10.82 13.05
C ARG A 680 14.64 -10.26 14.47
N LEU A 681 13.82 -9.24 14.67
CA LEU A 681 13.66 -8.58 15.96
C LEU A 681 13.22 -9.59 17.05
N LEU A 682 12.22 -10.43 16.75
CA LEU A 682 11.78 -11.50 17.65
C LEU A 682 12.84 -12.59 17.85
N SER A 683 13.51 -13.00 16.78
CA SER A 683 14.54 -14.05 16.81
C SER A 683 15.75 -13.63 17.64
N ASN A 684 16.20 -12.37 17.53
CA ASN A 684 17.29 -11.79 18.33
C ASN A 684 16.99 -11.78 19.84
N ASN A 685 15.71 -11.90 20.22
CA ASN A 685 15.26 -11.92 21.61
C ASN A 685 14.75 -13.32 22.04
N GLY A 686 15.14 -14.37 21.32
CA GLY A 686 14.88 -15.77 21.71
C GLY A 686 13.45 -16.26 21.46
N VAL A 687 12.63 -15.51 20.71
CA VAL A 687 11.27 -15.91 20.34
C VAL A 687 11.30 -16.63 18.99
N ARG A 688 10.66 -17.81 18.89
CA ARG A 688 10.61 -18.58 17.64
C ARG A 688 9.46 -18.10 16.76
N VAL A 689 9.78 -17.76 15.51
CA VAL A 689 8.79 -17.30 14.52
C VAL A 689 8.33 -18.49 13.68
N ILE A 690 7.05 -18.85 13.80
CA ILE A 690 6.41 -19.91 13.03
C ILE A 690 6.23 -19.44 11.59
N ARG A 691 5.62 -18.26 11.43
CA ARG A 691 5.28 -17.72 10.12
C ARG A 691 5.47 -16.21 10.11
N HIS A 692 5.94 -15.71 8.99
CA HIS A 692 6.07 -14.28 8.74
C HIS A 692 5.52 -14.02 7.34
N ILE A 693 4.29 -13.52 7.27
CA ILE A 693 3.63 -13.20 6.01
C ILE A 693 3.67 -11.69 5.84
N ARG A 694 4.04 -11.27 4.63
CA ARG A 694 3.94 -9.89 4.19
C ARG A 694 3.03 -9.81 2.97
N ASP A 695 1.95 -9.06 3.13
CA ASP A 695 1.20 -8.55 1.98
C ASP A 695 1.73 -7.15 1.67
N LYS A 696 1.95 -6.81 0.39
CA LYS A 696 2.33 -5.44 0.02
C LYS A 696 1.14 -4.49 0.00
N GLN A 697 -0.07 -5.02 -0.16
CA GLN A 697 -1.29 -4.23 -0.13
C GLN A 697 -1.65 -3.78 1.30
N ILE A 698 -1.13 -4.49 2.29
CA ILE A 698 -1.37 -4.23 3.70
C ILE A 698 -0.03 -3.81 4.29
N ASP A 699 0.12 -2.55 4.70
CA ASP A 699 1.34 -2.02 5.35
C ASP A 699 1.57 -2.60 6.77
N ARG A 700 1.38 -3.92 6.95
CA ARG A 700 1.47 -4.65 8.23
C ARG A 700 2.07 -6.03 8.01
N ASN A 701 2.83 -6.50 8.99
CA ASN A 701 3.26 -7.88 9.06
C ASN A 701 2.22 -8.72 9.79
N ILE A 702 2.08 -9.97 9.33
CA ILE A 702 1.50 -11.04 10.13
C ILE A 702 2.66 -11.88 10.63
N VAL A 703 2.97 -11.74 11.92
CA VAL A 703 4.02 -12.51 12.59
C VAL A 703 3.41 -13.45 13.59
N VAL A 704 3.52 -14.75 13.31
CA VAL A 704 3.07 -15.82 14.18
C VAL A 704 4.28 -16.36 14.94
N SER A 705 4.25 -16.27 16.26
CA SER A 705 5.35 -16.69 17.13
C SER A 705 4.91 -17.64 18.23
N THR A 706 5.86 -18.42 18.73
CA THR A 706 5.66 -19.33 19.87
C THR A 706 6.93 -19.48 20.70
N THR A 707 6.78 -19.82 21.98
CA THR A 707 7.88 -20.24 22.86
C THR A 707 7.93 -21.75 23.06
N SER A 708 7.00 -22.50 22.47
CA SER A 708 6.91 -23.97 22.58
C SER A 708 8.09 -24.69 21.93
N LYS A 709 8.70 -25.61 22.67
CA LYS A 709 9.66 -26.59 22.13
C LYS A 709 8.98 -27.96 22.03
N SER A 710 8.91 -28.53 20.82
CA SER A 710 8.37 -29.88 20.65
C SER A 710 9.40 -30.93 21.08
N LYS A 711 9.12 -31.62 22.19
CA LYS A 711 9.89 -32.79 22.62
C LYS A 711 9.71 -33.96 21.63
N LEU A 712 8.52 -34.12 21.06
CA LEU A 712 8.19 -35.17 20.09
C LEU A 712 9.03 -35.03 18.80
N LEU A 713 9.18 -33.81 18.28
CA LEU A 713 10.01 -33.57 17.09
C LEU A 713 11.45 -34.04 17.29
N ARG A 714 12.04 -33.72 18.45
CA ARG A 714 13.40 -34.14 18.77
C ARG A 714 13.55 -35.66 18.76
N VAL A 715 12.57 -36.38 19.32
CA VAL A 715 12.55 -37.85 19.32
C VAL A 715 12.42 -38.40 17.90
N LEU A 716 11.54 -37.84 17.08
CA LEU A 716 11.33 -38.29 15.69
C LEU A 716 12.57 -38.05 14.82
N ILE A 717 13.18 -36.87 14.90
CA ILE A 717 14.43 -36.58 14.18
C ILE A 717 15.53 -37.53 14.64
N LYS A 718 15.67 -37.75 15.96
CA LYS A 718 16.63 -38.72 16.52
C LYS A 718 16.44 -40.10 15.92
N GLU A 719 15.21 -40.62 15.93
CA GLU A 719 14.88 -41.94 15.39
C GLU A 719 15.21 -42.05 13.89
N ARG A 720 14.96 -40.98 13.12
CA ARG A 720 15.24 -40.97 11.68
C ARG A 720 16.73 -40.91 11.37
N LEU A 721 17.49 -40.10 12.11
CA LEU A 721 18.95 -40.03 11.97
C LEU A 721 19.62 -41.34 12.40
N ASP A 722 19.14 -41.96 13.49
CA ASP A 722 19.65 -43.24 13.98
C ASP A 722 19.45 -44.37 12.96
N ARG A 723 18.35 -44.34 12.21
CA ARG A 723 18.09 -45.27 11.09
C ARG A 723 18.99 -45.04 9.87
N LEU A 724 19.50 -43.83 9.67
CA LEU A 724 20.42 -43.52 8.59
C LEU A 724 21.83 -43.99 8.95
N ASP A 725 22.31 -43.56 10.11
CA ASP A 725 23.59 -43.98 10.67
C ASP A 725 23.57 -43.67 12.18
N SER A 726 23.69 -44.71 13.01
CA SER A 726 23.70 -44.57 14.46
C SER A 726 24.92 -43.81 14.99
N ALA A 727 26.00 -43.70 14.20
CA ALA A 727 27.16 -42.87 14.48
C ALA A 727 26.83 -41.36 14.50
N ILE A 728 25.80 -40.93 13.76
CA ILE A 728 25.36 -39.51 13.71
C ILE A 728 24.74 -39.08 15.05
N VAL A 729 24.15 -40.03 15.78
CA VAL A 729 23.39 -39.77 17.01
C VAL A 729 24.23 -39.99 18.27
N THR A 730 25.42 -40.59 18.13
CA THR A 730 26.28 -40.99 19.27
C THR A 730 27.01 -39.81 19.92
N ASP A 731 27.14 -38.67 19.24
CA ASP A 731 27.67 -37.42 19.80
C ASP A 731 26.75 -36.20 19.53
N GLU A 732 26.32 -35.60 20.64
CA GLU A 732 25.67 -34.31 20.84
C GLU A 732 24.16 -34.11 20.51
N PRO A 733 23.33 -33.78 21.54
CA PRO A 733 22.03 -33.12 21.38
C PRO A 733 22.04 -31.86 20.48
N LEU A 734 23.22 -31.28 20.22
CA LEU A 734 23.44 -30.13 19.36
C LEU A 734 23.11 -30.40 17.89
N VAL A 735 23.24 -31.62 17.37
CA VAL A 735 22.95 -31.91 15.96
C VAL A 735 21.46 -31.77 15.66
N ILE A 736 20.61 -32.37 16.51
CA ILE A 736 19.14 -32.29 16.36
C ILE A 736 18.67 -30.84 16.50
N ASP A 737 19.24 -30.09 17.45
CA ASP A 737 18.92 -28.68 17.64
C ASP A 737 19.37 -27.84 16.43
N LYS A 738 20.55 -28.11 15.85
CA LYS A 738 20.98 -27.50 14.58
C LYS A 738 20.03 -27.78 13.42
N PHE A 739 19.53 -29.02 13.27
CA PHE A 739 18.53 -29.35 12.24
C PHE A 739 17.25 -28.53 12.41
N ILE A 740 16.75 -28.44 13.65
CA ILE A 740 15.54 -27.66 13.95
C ILE A 740 15.78 -26.18 13.70
N ASP A 741 16.92 -25.64 14.13
CA ASP A 741 17.25 -24.23 13.96
C ASP A 741 17.45 -23.88 12.48
N GLN A 742 18.08 -24.74 11.68
CA GLN A 742 18.21 -24.54 10.23
C GLN A 742 16.87 -24.62 9.50
N ALA A 743 16.01 -25.58 9.81
CA ALA A 743 14.65 -25.64 9.27
C ALA A 743 13.85 -24.39 9.67
N ASN A 744 14.03 -23.94 10.91
CA ASN A 744 13.38 -22.73 11.41
C ASN A 744 13.84 -21.49 10.64
N ILE A 745 15.12 -21.36 10.25
CA ILE A 745 15.62 -20.26 9.40
C ILE A 745 14.79 -20.14 8.12
N LEU A 746 14.48 -21.27 7.48
CA LEU A 746 13.68 -21.30 6.26
C LEU A 746 12.18 -21.01 6.54
N SER A 747 11.55 -21.82 7.39
CA SER A 747 10.15 -21.62 7.81
C SER A 747 9.81 -22.39 9.08
N GLY A 748 9.29 -21.70 10.09
CA GLY A 748 8.87 -22.32 11.33
C GLY A 748 7.61 -23.19 11.16
N GLN A 749 6.83 -22.99 10.10
CA GLN A 749 5.69 -23.84 9.76
C GLN A 749 6.13 -25.27 9.39
N VAL A 750 7.27 -25.43 8.72
CA VAL A 750 7.87 -26.75 8.44
C VAL A 750 8.20 -27.46 9.76
N VAL A 751 8.83 -26.74 10.70
CA VAL A 751 9.16 -27.26 12.03
C VAL A 751 7.90 -27.68 12.79
N MET A 752 6.84 -26.87 12.75
CA MET A 752 5.57 -27.17 13.43
C MET A 752 4.83 -28.36 12.81
N ARG A 753 4.78 -28.48 11.48
CA ARG A 753 4.20 -29.64 10.79
C ARG A 753 4.94 -30.93 11.18
N ALA A 754 6.26 -30.91 11.13
CA ALA A 754 7.11 -32.03 11.55
C ALA A 754 6.92 -32.40 13.02
N ALA A 755 6.69 -31.40 13.88
CA ALA A 755 6.49 -31.61 15.31
C ALA A 755 5.18 -32.32 15.67
N ARG A 756 4.18 -32.31 14.79
CA ARG A 756 2.85 -32.87 15.05
C ARG A 756 2.56 -34.14 14.25
N TYR A 757 3.07 -34.26 13.03
CA TYR A 757 2.92 -35.48 12.22
C TYR A 757 4.26 -36.05 11.78
N GLY A 758 4.48 -37.34 12.06
CA GLY A 758 5.76 -38.01 11.77
C GLY A 758 6.12 -38.11 10.28
N GLN A 759 5.18 -37.94 9.36
CA GLN A 759 5.45 -37.89 7.92
C GLN A 759 6.20 -36.61 7.51
N TYR A 760 5.90 -35.48 8.14
CA TYR A 760 6.54 -34.19 7.85
C TYR A 760 7.96 -34.08 8.43
N ALA A 761 8.37 -35.01 9.30
CA ALA A 761 9.77 -35.12 9.73
C ALA A 761 10.71 -35.44 8.54
N ASN A 762 10.23 -36.21 7.56
CA ASN A 762 10.97 -36.49 6.34
C ASN A 762 11.09 -35.22 5.46
N GLU A 763 10.03 -34.44 5.34
CA GLU A 763 10.06 -33.15 4.63
C GLU A 763 11.13 -32.22 5.22
N LEU A 764 11.15 -32.09 6.56
CA LEU A 764 12.15 -31.29 7.26
C LEU A 764 13.58 -31.77 6.97
N LEU A 765 13.83 -33.08 7.03
CA LEU A 765 15.15 -33.66 6.69
C LEU A 765 15.54 -33.34 5.25
N GLY A 766 14.64 -33.54 4.29
CA GLY A 766 14.88 -33.25 2.88
C GLY A 766 15.25 -31.78 2.65
N ILE A 767 14.52 -30.88 3.31
CA ILE A 767 14.76 -29.43 3.25
C ILE A 767 16.16 -29.09 3.78
N VAL A 768 16.47 -29.50 5.01
CA VAL A 768 17.73 -29.13 5.67
C VAL A 768 18.95 -29.68 4.91
N LEU A 769 18.88 -30.93 4.45
CA LEU A 769 19.95 -31.52 3.64
C LEU A 769 20.13 -30.79 2.30
N SER A 770 19.03 -30.38 1.66
CA SER A 770 19.08 -29.60 0.41
C SER A 770 19.71 -28.22 0.65
N MET A 771 19.40 -27.56 1.78
CA MET A 771 20.03 -26.28 2.15
C MET A 771 21.54 -26.42 2.30
N GLU A 772 22.03 -27.50 2.91
CA GLU A 772 23.47 -27.73 3.05
C GLU A 772 24.16 -28.00 1.71
N GLU A 773 23.54 -28.74 0.79
CA GLU A 773 24.08 -28.92 -0.56
C GLU A 773 24.09 -27.61 -1.36
N ILE A 774 23.02 -26.82 -1.29
CA ILE A 774 22.98 -25.49 -1.90
C ILE A 774 24.09 -24.60 -1.33
N ARG A 775 24.28 -24.59 0.00
CA ARG A 775 25.31 -23.79 0.68
C ARG A 775 26.70 -24.12 0.16
N LYS A 776 27.03 -25.41 -0.02
CA LYS A 776 28.31 -25.85 -0.61
C LYS A 776 28.48 -25.38 -2.05
N SER A 777 27.41 -25.35 -2.85
CA SER A 777 27.46 -24.98 -4.27
C SER A 777 27.61 -23.46 -4.52
N ILE A 778 27.13 -22.61 -3.61
CA ILE A 778 27.05 -21.16 -3.82
C ILE A 778 28.42 -20.45 -3.70
N GLY A 779 29.42 -21.06 -3.02
CA GLY A 779 30.79 -20.54 -2.90
C GLY A 779 31.05 -19.84 -1.56
N ASN A 780 31.83 -18.74 -1.55
CA ASN A 780 32.30 -18.04 -0.35
C ASN A 780 31.25 -17.98 0.78
N LEU A 781 31.55 -18.63 1.91
CA LEU A 781 30.68 -18.79 3.07
C LEU A 781 30.67 -17.55 3.98
N GLU A 782 31.60 -16.61 3.80
CA GLU A 782 31.66 -15.36 4.56
C GLU A 782 30.60 -14.35 4.11
N LEU A 783 30.03 -14.52 2.92
CA LEU A 783 28.95 -13.67 2.41
C LEU A 783 27.58 -14.28 2.72
N PRO A 784 26.59 -13.47 3.14
CA PRO A 784 25.31 -13.99 3.60
C PRO A 784 24.51 -14.66 2.48
N ILE A 785 23.59 -15.53 2.88
CA ILE A 785 22.63 -16.24 2.02
C ILE A 785 21.25 -16.04 2.64
N GLY A 786 20.31 -15.51 1.86
CA GLY A 786 18.90 -15.45 2.24
C GLY A 786 18.18 -16.72 1.84
N TRP A 787 17.40 -17.27 2.76
CA TRP A 787 16.64 -18.50 2.57
C TRP A 787 15.15 -18.19 2.58
N PHE A 788 14.43 -18.64 1.56
CA PHE A 788 13.00 -18.38 1.38
C PHE A 788 12.26 -19.68 1.12
N PHE A 789 11.24 -19.95 1.93
CA PHE A 789 10.27 -21.01 1.65
C PHE A 789 9.26 -20.48 0.64
N LEU A 790 9.31 -20.97 -0.59
CA LEU A 790 8.61 -20.34 -1.70
C LEU A 790 7.08 -20.38 -1.54
N ASP A 791 6.52 -21.41 -0.89
CA ASP A 791 5.09 -21.51 -0.59
C ASP A 791 4.56 -20.31 0.23
N ASP A 792 5.35 -19.77 1.16
CA ASP A 792 4.99 -18.57 1.92
C ASP A 792 4.88 -17.32 1.01
N TYR A 793 5.42 -17.39 -0.20
CA TYR A 793 5.45 -16.32 -1.19
C TYR A 793 4.74 -16.68 -2.50
N ALA A 794 3.90 -17.73 -2.54
CA ALA A 794 3.25 -18.19 -3.78
C ALA A 794 2.44 -17.08 -4.49
N SER A 795 1.80 -16.19 -3.72
CA SER A 795 1.07 -15.03 -4.24
C SER A 795 1.97 -14.04 -5.01
N TRP A 796 3.25 -13.92 -4.61
CA TRP A 796 4.24 -13.11 -5.33
C TRP A 796 4.58 -13.69 -6.69
N PHE A 797 4.41 -15.00 -6.86
CA PHE A 797 4.52 -15.66 -8.15
C PHE A 797 3.16 -15.80 -8.84
N GLY A 798 2.08 -15.17 -8.36
CA GLY A 798 0.75 -15.32 -8.95
C GLY A 798 0.28 -16.78 -9.08
N GLN A 799 0.69 -17.65 -8.14
CA GLN A 799 0.27 -19.04 -8.06
C GLN A 799 -0.40 -19.35 -6.72
N ARG A 800 -1.06 -20.51 -6.67
CA ARG A 800 -1.54 -21.10 -5.42
C ARG A 800 -0.39 -21.87 -4.76
N GLU A 801 -0.45 -22.00 -3.43
CA GLU A 801 0.46 -22.85 -2.65
C GLU A 801 0.52 -24.28 -3.26
N GLU A 802 1.66 -24.97 -3.14
CA GLU A 802 1.95 -26.32 -3.65
C GLU A 802 2.19 -26.47 -5.17
N GLN A 803 2.31 -25.37 -5.93
CA GLN A 803 2.62 -25.39 -7.37
C GLN A 803 4.02 -24.88 -7.74
N ILE A 804 4.82 -24.52 -6.74
CA ILE A 804 6.17 -23.94 -6.88
C ILE A 804 7.18 -24.78 -6.11
N ALA A 805 8.46 -24.75 -6.50
CA ALA A 805 9.51 -25.47 -5.78
C ALA A 805 9.57 -25.07 -4.29
N ASP A 806 10.10 -25.93 -3.42
CA ASP A 806 10.14 -25.67 -1.97
C ASP A 806 11.05 -24.49 -1.54
N ILE A 807 12.29 -24.43 -2.05
CA ILE A 807 13.37 -23.56 -1.53
C ILE A 807 13.85 -22.58 -2.61
N MET A 808 14.03 -21.31 -2.23
CA MET A 808 14.84 -20.34 -2.96
C MET A 808 15.94 -19.78 -2.05
N ALA A 809 17.19 -19.84 -2.51
CA ALA A 809 18.33 -19.24 -1.85
C ALA A 809 18.88 -18.08 -2.70
N ILE A 810 19.02 -16.90 -2.10
CA ILE A 810 19.56 -15.71 -2.76
C ILE A 810 20.88 -15.33 -2.10
N ALA A 811 21.93 -15.24 -2.90
CA ALA A 811 23.30 -15.08 -2.43
C ALA A 811 24.04 -14.03 -3.26
N PRO A 812 24.27 -12.82 -2.72
CA PRO A 812 25.11 -11.83 -3.37
C PRO A 812 26.58 -12.26 -3.31
N ARG A 813 27.27 -12.25 -4.44
CA ARG A 813 28.65 -12.73 -4.57
C ARG A 813 29.46 -11.80 -5.48
N ILE A 814 30.79 -11.87 -5.37
CA ILE A 814 31.68 -11.31 -6.37
C ILE A 814 32.13 -12.43 -7.31
N VAL A 815 31.94 -12.27 -8.61
CA VAL A 815 32.46 -13.18 -9.65
C VAL A 815 33.24 -12.33 -10.65
N ASN A 816 34.51 -12.66 -10.87
CA ASN A 816 35.40 -11.92 -11.77
C ASN A 816 35.50 -10.41 -11.46
N GLY A 817 35.46 -10.03 -10.19
CA GLY A 817 35.53 -8.63 -9.75
C GLY A 817 34.19 -7.87 -9.81
N GLU A 818 33.13 -8.51 -10.29
CA GLU A 818 31.81 -7.90 -10.42
C GLU A 818 30.81 -8.45 -9.41
N PRO A 819 29.92 -7.60 -8.83
CA PRO A 819 28.83 -8.07 -7.99
C PRO A 819 27.80 -8.81 -8.84
N VAL A 820 27.53 -10.07 -8.48
CA VAL A 820 26.55 -10.95 -9.12
C VAL A 820 25.62 -11.51 -8.05
N LEU A 821 24.34 -11.59 -8.37
CA LEU A 821 23.37 -12.29 -7.55
C LEU A 821 23.26 -13.75 -8.00
N LYS A 822 23.64 -14.69 -7.13
CA LYS A 822 23.35 -16.11 -7.35
C LYS A 822 22.00 -16.44 -6.74
N VAL A 823 21.11 -17.06 -7.52
CA VAL A 823 19.83 -17.57 -7.06
C VAL A 823 19.80 -19.07 -7.31
N ALA A 824 19.64 -19.86 -6.25
CA ALA A 824 19.46 -21.30 -6.33
C ALA A 824 18.01 -21.65 -5.97
N ILE A 825 17.38 -22.50 -6.76
CA ILE A 825 16.01 -22.98 -6.52
C ILE A 825 16.09 -24.50 -6.39
N SER A 826 15.42 -25.05 -5.40
CA SER A 826 15.42 -26.50 -5.16
C SER A 826 14.07 -26.97 -4.68
N GLU A 827 13.66 -28.13 -5.19
CA GLU A 827 12.56 -28.92 -4.66
C GLU A 827 13.15 -30.01 -3.76
N ALA A 828 12.65 -30.15 -2.52
CA ALA A 828 13.25 -31.00 -1.50
C ALA A 828 12.32 -32.16 -1.14
N LYS A 829 12.83 -33.40 -1.25
CA LYS A 829 12.09 -34.61 -0.89
C LYS A 829 13.01 -35.65 -0.24
N PHE A 830 12.58 -36.18 0.91
CA PHE A 830 13.20 -37.33 1.57
C PHE A 830 12.26 -38.53 1.50
N VAL A 831 12.57 -39.49 0.63
CA VAL A 831 11.69 -40.61 0.28
C VAL A 831 12.43 -41.94 0.30
N SER A 832 11.71 -43.05 0.47
CA SER A 832 12.27 -44.38 0.31
C SER A 832 12.61 -44.68 -1.16
N SER A 833 13.53 -45.61 -1.37
CA SER A 833 13.95 -46.06 -2.71
C SER A 833 12.79 -46.54 -3.60
N SER A 834 11.74 -47.12 -3.00
CA SER A 834 10.57 -47.65 -3.70
C SER A 834 9.73 -46.59 -4.43
N VAL A 835 9.65 -45.36 -3.93
CA VAL A 835 8.82 -44.29 -4.50
C VAL A 835 9.66 -43.21 -5.21
N TYR A 836 11.00 -43.38 -5.21
CA TYR A 836 11.96 -42.41 -5.72
C TYR A 836 11.66 -41.95 -7.16
N LYS A 837 11.50 -42.87 -8.11
CA LYS A 837 11.33 -42.52 -9.54
C LYS A 837 10.08 -41.66 -9.79
N THR A 838 8.97 -42.01 -9.15
CA THR A 838 7.70 -41.28 -9.31
C THR A 838 7.78 -39.88 -8.73
N GLN A 839 8.34 -39.74 -7.52
CA GLN A 839 8.49 -38.44 -6.87
C GLN A 839 9.52 -37.57 -7.59
N ALA A 840 10.65 -38.14 -8.03
CA ALA A 840 11.66 -37.43 -8.81
C ALA A 840 11.09 -36.80 -10.09
N LYS A 841 10.24 -37.53 -10.83
CA LYS A 841 9.59 -36.99 -12.04
C LYS A 841 8.65 -35.81 -11.73
N LYS A 842 7.88 -35.91 -10.64
CA LYS A 842 6.96 -34.83 -10.21
C LYS A 842 7.75 -33.60 -9.76
N SER A 843 8.73 -33.79 -8.88
CA SER A 843 9.60 -32.74 -8.36
C SER A 843 10.43 -32.06 -9.46
N ALA A 844 10.94 -32.81 -10.44
CA ALA A 844 11.68 -32.24 -11.57
C ALA A 844 10.82 -31.27 -12.39
N LYS A 845 9.56 -31.64 -12.68
CA LYS A 845 8.64 -30.78 -13.43
C LYS A 845 8.33 -29.48 -12.66
N GLN A 846 8.06 -29.59 -11.36
CA GLN A 846 7.78 -28.43 -10.51
C GLN A 846 8.98 -27.48 -10.40
N LEU A 847 10.19 -28.03 -10.30
CA LEU A 847 11.43 -27.26 -10.33
C LEU A 847 11.62 -26.56 -11.68
N GLU A 848 11.46 -27.29 -12.79
CA GLU A 848 11.60 -26.77 -14.15
C GLU A 848 10.62 -25.61 -14.41
N ASP A 849 9.34 -25.77 -14.05
CA ASP A 849 8.31 -24.75 -14.21
C ASP A 849 8.63 -23.49 -13.38
N THR A 850 9.13 -23.66 -12.15
CA THR A 850 9.52 -22.56 -11.26
C THR A 850 10.72 -21.80 -11.81
N VAL A 851 11.75 -22.53 -12.23
CA VAL A 851 12.99 -21.99 -12.79
C VAL A 851 12.73 -21.27 -14.11
N ALA A 852 11.95 -21.87 -15.01
CA ALA A 852 11.59 -21.26 -16.30
C ALA A 852 10.77 -19.97 -16.12
N ARG A 853 9.94 -19.89 -15.07
CA ARG A 853 9.20 -18.67 -14.75
C ARG A 853 10.13 -17.55 -14.29
N ILE A 854 11.00 -17.84 -13.31
CA ILE A 854 11.94 -16.87 -12.75
C ILE A 854 12.95 -16.45 -13.83
N GLY A 855 13.57 -17.40 -14.54
CA GLY A 855 14.53 -17.14 -15.60
C GLY A 855 13.97 -16.23 -16.71
N ARG A 856 12.75 -16.51 -17.21
CA ARG A 856 12.09 -15.64 -18.20
C ARG A 856 11.81 -14.23 -17.70
N ALA A 857 11.60 -14.05 -16.40
CA ALA A 857 11.21 -12.77 -15.83
C ALA A 857 12.36 -11.78 -15.70
N ILE A 858 13.60 -12.27 -15.64
CA ILE A 858 14.79 -11.50 -15.27
C ILE A 858 15.92 -11.57 -16.31
N ASP A 859 15.79 -12.43 -17.33
CA ASP A 859 16.72 -12.53 -18.46
C ASP A 859 16.94 -11.14 -19.10
N PRO A 860 18.16 -10.58 -19.04
CA PRO A 860 18.46 -9.27 -19.63
C PRO A 860 18.34 -9.26 -21.16
N ASN A 861 18.40 -10.43 -21.80
CA ASN A 861 18.34 -10.54 -23.26
C ASN A 861 16.90 -10.59 -23.80
N ARG A 862 15.91 -10.83 -22.93
CA ARG A 862 14.49 -10.80 -23.28
C ARG A 862 13.89 -9.45 -22.93
N LYS A 863 13.14 -8.86 -23.86
CA LYS A 863 12.49 -7.55 -23.68
C LYS A 863 11.16 -7.70 -22.93
N ARG A 864 11.20 -8.11 -21.66
CA ARG A 864 9.99 -8.26 -20.86
C ARG A 864 9.58 -6.96 -20.18
N ILE A 865 8.32 -6.56 -20.33
CA ILE A 865 7.82 -5.25 -19.83
C ILE A 865 7.68 -5.16 -18.30
N ASP A 866 7.61 -6.28 -17.60
CA ASP A 866 7.49 -6.34 -16.12
C ASP A 866 8.81 -6.69 -15.42
N ARG A 867 9.93 -6.74 -16.15
CA ARG A 867 11.26 -7.12 -15.61
C ARG A 867 11.64 -6.28 -14.40
N ASP A 868 11.44 -4.96 -14.46
CA ASP A 868 11.73 -4.05 -13.36
C ASP A 868 10.93 -4.41 -12.09
N ILE A 869 9.70 -4.89 -12.23
CA ILE A 869 8.87 -5.29 -11.09
C ILE A 869 9.44 -6.55 -10.44
N TRP A 870 9.90 -7.52 -11.24
CA TRP A 870 10.59 -8.70 -10.73
C TRP A 870 11.88 -8.34 -10.00
N LEU A 871 12.68 -7.45 -10.57
CA LEU A 871 13.90 -6.94 -9.92
C LEU A 871 13.60 -6.25 -8.59
N ASN A 872 12.52 -5.48 -8.51
CA ASN A 872 12.08 -4.87 -7.25
C ASN A 872 11.52 -5.88 -6.23
N ARG A 873 10.94 -7.00 -6.67
CA ARG A 873 10.51 -8.09 -5.76
C ARG A 873 11.71 -8.85 -5.20
N ILE A 874 12.72 -9.14 -6.03
CA ILE A 874 14.01 -9.68 -5.56
C ILE A 874 14.67 -8.66 -4.61
N GLY A 875 14.56 -7.37 -4.97
CA GLY A 875 14.57 -6.19 -4.11
C GLY A 875 14.21 -6.50 -2.66
N ASP A 876 12.93 -6.68 -2.44
CA ASP A 876 12.37 -6.87 -1.11
C ASP A 876 12.80 -8.18 -0.43
N PHE A 877 12.93 -9.28 -1.20
CA PHE A 877 13.42 -10.54 -0.66
C PHE A 877 14.77 -10.36 0.03
N MET A 878 15.71 -9.65 -0.58
CA MET A 878 17.02 -9.45 0.03
C MET A 878 16.95 -8.62 1.33
N ILE A 879 16.11 -7.59 1.39
CA ILE A 879 15.96 -6.78 2.63
C ILE A 879 15.40 -7.63 3.76
N GLU A 880 14.44 -8.50 3.46
CA GLU A 880 13.77 -9.34 4.45
C GLU A 880 14.64 -10.52 4.90
N GLY A 881 15.28 -11.21 3.96
CA GLY A 881 15.91 -12.51 4.21
C GLY A 881 17.43 -12.52 4.30
N ILE A 882 18.13 -11.46 3.87
CA ILE A 882 19.60 -11.42 3.87
C ILE A 882 20.13 -10.52 4.98
N GLU A 883 21.06 -11.03 5.77
CA GLU A 883 21.79 -10.25 6.78
C GLU A 883 22.54 -9.09 6.09
N PRO A 884 22.52 -7.86 6.66
CA PRO A 884 23.31 -6.77 6.12
C PRO A 884 24.79 -7.16 6.05
N PHE A 885 25.43 -6.88 4.93
CA PHE A 885 26.84 -7.18 4.68
C PHE A 885 27.63 -5.90 4.45
N ASP A 886 28.92 -5.91 4.79
CA ASP A 886 29.81 -4.77 4.54
C ASP A 886 29.93 -4.56 3.03
N SER A 887 29.56 -3.36 2.56
CA SER A 887 29.65 -3.01 1.14
C SER A 887 31.09 -3.03 0.63
N LYS A 888 32.09 -2.88 1.50
CA LYS A 888 33.51 -3.05 1.14
C LYS A 888 33.82 -4.48 0.70
N LEU A 889 33.17 -5.48 1.29
CA LEU A 889 33.30 -6.89 0.89
C LEU A 889 32.61 -7.18 -0.46
N MET A 890 31.86 -6.21 -0.99
CA MET A 890 31.09 -6.30 -2.23
C MET A 890 31.45 -5.20 -3.23
N ASN A 891 32.70 -4.70 -3.22
CA ASN A 891 33.20 -3.66 -4.15
C ASN A 891 32.33 -2.38 -4.15
N GLY A 892 31.82 -1.97 -2.99
CA GLY A 892 30.95 -0.80 -2.84
C GLY A 892 29.48 -1.06 -3.18
N TRP A 893 29.10 -2.30 -3.51
CA TRP A 893 27.69 -2.65 -3.73
C TRP A 893 26.94 -2.68 -2.39
N THR A 894 26.08 -1.69 -2.20
CA THR A 894 25.15 -1.60 -1.07
C THR A 894 23.76 -2.02 -1.51
N TYR A 895 23.07 -2.77 -0.66
CA TYR A 895 21.67 -3.09 -0.90
C TYR A 895 20.73 -2.11 -0.20
N ILE A 896 20.17 -1.19 -0.97
CA ILE A 896 19.03 -0.35 -0.58
C ILE A 896 17.90 -0.78 -1.53
N SER A 897 16.65 -0.84 -1.05
CA SER A 897 15.47 -1.22 -1.87
C SER A 897 15.50 -0.51 -3.23
N GLY A 898 14.98 -1.10 -4.30
CA GLY A 898 14.89 -0.43 -5.61
C GLY A 898 16.18 -0.28 -6.44
N GLN A 899 17.35 -0.71 -5.95
CA GLN A 899 18.64 -0.60 -6.68
C GLN A 899 19.08 -1.85 -7.47
N MET A 900 18.24 -2.87 -7.64
CA MET A 900 18.50 -3.91 -8.65
C MET A 900 18.22 -3.39 -10.06
N LYS A 901 18.92 -2.34 -10.50
CA LYS A 901 18.96 -1.88 -11.90
C LYS A 901 20.29 -2.27 -12.57
N SER A 902 20.84 -3.43 -12.25
CA SER A 902 22.04 -3.93 -12.94
C SER A 902 21.66 -4.99 -13.97
N ASP A 903 22.15 -4.81 -15.20
CA ASP A 903 21.97 -5.73 -16.33
C ASP A 903 22.75 -7.05 -16.19
N ARG A 904 23.19 -7.41 -14.98
CA ARG A 904 24.12 -8.52 -14.72
C ARG A 904 23.62 -9.45 -13.62
N ILE A 905 22.38 -9.91 -13.75
CA ILE A 905 21.94 -11.11 -13.02
C ILE A 905 22.22 -12.31 -13.91
N ILE A 906 23.25 -13.09 -13.56
CA ILE A 906 23.66 -14.27 -14.31
C ILE A 906 23.07 -15.50 -13.62
N PHE A 907 22.05 -16.09 -14.24
CA PHE A 907 21.55 -17.42 -13.86
C PHE A 907 22.52 -18.46 -14.40
N ARG A 908 23.10 -19.27 -13.51
CA ARG A 908 23.82 -20.48 -13.89
C ARG A 908 22.98 -21.67 -13.46
N TYR A 909 22.49 -22.42 -14.44
CA TYR A 909 21.85 -23.71 -14.24
C TYR A 909 22.96 -24.76 -14.10
N ASN A 910 22.88 -25.56 -13.04
CA ASN A 910 23.60 -26.84 -12.95
C ASN A 910 22.62 -27.97 -13.20
#